data_AF-A0A941WLI4-F1
#
_entry.id   AF-A0A941WLI4-F1
#
_cell.length_a   1.000
_cell.length_b   1.000
_cell.length_c   1.000
_cell.angle_alpha   90.00
_cell.angle_beta   90.00
_cell.angle_gamma   90.00
#
_symmetry.space_group_name_H-M   'P 1'
#
loop_
_entity.id
_entity.type
_entity.pdbx_description
1 polymer ?
#
loop_
_entity_poly.entity_id
_entity_poly.type
_entity_poly.pdbx_seq_one_letter_code
_entity_poly.pdbx_strand_id
1 'polypeptide(L)'
;MFKPVELAEGDTSVMELTFTPADFEDSFDLGELYGVNEKLVSEALNSFARIMLLGKNVGSAQEFPNVYIELPALQMHWNTAMAATFGDDASMNTQKWALKNISTFLQKEDGHIRSPYPGIPGNNWGFNYPSMQTNYVTAIADYYGYTGDTAFAEDMRTAAERSLSYFHGAYFDEVANLVKNPIPLNPNDDRSLPYLYESHNDYWEKSVGTYNALLTVEYYEALVKLAALEKEVYKDADQAAVYLARAEKIKETFNKDKDQGGCFVPEMNAFYYGSANYNVSYLPVQATAIRTGIVSEERAEQLTRQIERIQSNFNMGFHVMNVRDLTDDTKPASQGSAMPTEMMVGENGGWYGAPDAEWYSAFVHIGDRGMIPYYINESMKKFEQTGFTGATTYKRDGVSPADDGWWECMPNMALPIWGLYTYGYGFQSSVEGLNIAPFISEGMVGSRVEYRWRSTDFEVTYRGLYDFVVAFDRALPVNVQFVNQTAAKSYEVSVNGAVRTVTADASGTVTVALDAGVNEVTLKNPDSEEKLEYTGENAFALNAVRPSSTMLDGLVTKYWAEQLTDGVKSGGEDGHWKPAASDKSPSITVVNGTRYVLSEIALYTSSGKYSFVIEGADDLSGSWKTVAETKNASPKKEGVANVIAVKVNASFRYYRISFKNMSNADIMVYEVTAR
;
A
#
# COMPACT_ATOMS: atom_id res chain seq x y z
N MET A 1 -18.23 -12.71 -30.86
CA MET A 1 -17.97 -11.55 -31.74
C MET A 1 -19.30 -11.20 -32.40
N PHE A 2 -19.90 -10.05 -32.08
CA PHE A 2 -21.12 -9.60 -32.77
C PHE A 2 -20.75 -9.01 -34.13
N LYS A 3 -21.51 -9.32 -35.17
CA LYS A 3 -21.37 -8.74 -36.51
C LYS A 3 -22.70 -8.15 -36.96
N PRO A 4 -22.70 -7.09 -37.79
CA PRO A 4 -23.93 -6.54 -38.35
C PRO A 4 -24.69 -7.60 -39.14
N VAL A 5 -26.02 -7.61 -39.00
CA VAL A 5 -26.93 -8.43 -39.81
C VAL A 5 -27.75 -7.46 -40.64
N GLU A 6 -27.69 -7.57 -41.96
CA GLU A 6 -28.56 -6.80 -42.85
C GLU A 6 -29.95 -7.47 -42.92
N LEU A 7 -31.00 -6.69 -42.67
CA LEU A 7 -32.39 -7.14 -42.71
C LEU A 7 -33.17 -6.24 -43.68
N ALA A 8 -34.01 -6.83 -44.53
CA ALA A 8 -34.88 -6.07 -45.44
C ALA A 8 -36.15 -5.58 -44.72
N GLU A 9 -36.87 -4.64 -45.35
CA GLU A 9 -38.14 -4.14 -44.83
C GLU A 9 -39.17 -5.29 -44.73
N GLY A 10 -39.61 -5.61 -43.51
CA GLY A 10 -40.55 -6.70 -43.22
C GLY A 10 -39.89 -7.98 -42.70
N ASP A 11 -38.56 -8.08 -42.69
CA ASP A 11 -37.87 -9.22 -42.10
C ASP A 11 -37.91 -9.18 -40.57
N THR A 12 -38.09 -10.36 -39.97
CA THR A 12 -37.94 -10.55 -38.53
C THR A 12 -36.81 -11.54 -38.29
N SER A 13 -35.79 -11.14 -37.54
CA SER A 13 -34.75 -12.04 -37.05
C SER A 13 -34.97 -12.32 -35.58
N VAL A 14 -34.86 -13.59 -35.18
CA VAL A 14 -34.95 -14.02 -33.79
C VAL A 14 -33.56 -14.49 -33.38
N MET A 15 -32.97 -13.80 -32.39
CA MET A 15 -31.74 -14.23 -31.75
C MET A 15 -32.09 -14.85 -30.41
N GLU A 16 -31.67 -16.09 -30.20
CA GLU A 16 -31.73 -16.73 -28.90
C GLU A 16 -30.35 -16.59 -28.24
N LEU A 17 -30.32 -15.90 -27.10
CA LEU A 17 -29.13 -15.73 -26.27
C LEU A 17 -29.30 -16.61 -25.04
N THR A 18 -28.44 -17.62 -24.90
CA THR A 18 -28.35 -18.40 -23.66
C THR A 18 -27.26 -17.80 -22.80
N PHE A 19 -27.63 -17.33 -21.62
CA PHE A 19 -26.69 -16.91 -20.58
C PHE A 19 -26.55 -18.07 -19.59
N THR A 20 -25.36 -18.65 -19.51
CA THR A 20 -25.01 -19.61 -18.47
C THR A 20 -24.01 -18.92 -17.54
N PRO A 21 -24.31 -18.76 -16.24
CA PRO A 21 -23.31 -18.25 -15.32
C PRO A 21 -22.13 -19.23 -15.31
N ALA A 22 -20.92 -18.73 -15.52
CA ALA A 22 -19.72 -19.51 -15.21
C ALA A 22 -19.65 -19.70 -13.68
N ASP A 23 -19.13 -20.85 -13.24
CA ASP A 23 -18.90 -21.07 -11.82
C ASP A 23 -17.87 -20.07 -11.30
N PHE A 24 -18.11 -19.59 -10.08
CA PHE A 24 -17.34 -18.50 -9.47
C PHE A 24 -15.86 -18.86 -9.30
N GLU A 25 -15.60 -20.14 -9.01
CA GLU A 25 -14.28 -20.70 -8.79
C GLU A 25 -13.46 -20.80 -10.09
N ASP A 26 -14.08 -20.65 -11.27
CA ASP A 26 -13.42 -20.90 -12.56
C ASP A 26 -12.82 -19.64 -13.22
N SER A 27 -13.04 -18.45 -12.67
CA SER A 27 -12.77 -17.19 -13.41
C SER A 27 -11.39 -16.59 -13.17
N PHE A 28 -10.79 -16.81 -11.99
CA PHE A 28 -9.42 -16.40 -11.65
C PHE A 28 -8.79 -17.48 -10.77
N ASP A 29 -8.06 -18.41 -11.39
CA ASP A 29 -7.23 -19.35 -10.67
C ASP A 29 -6.05 -18.59 -10.08
N LEU A 30 -6.00 -18.47 -8.76
CA LEU A 30 -4.90 -17.83 -8.04
C LEU A 30 -3.80 -18.84 -7.69
N GLY A 31 -4.05 -20.13 -7.93
CA GLY A 31 -3.28 -21.25 -7.42
C GLY A 31 -3.70 -21.65 -6.00
N GLU A 32 -2.77 -22.23 -5.25
CA GLU A 32 -2.97 -22.65 -3.86
C GLU A 32 -2.25 -21.68 -2.93
N LEU A 33 -3.00 -20.85 -2.19
CA LEU A 33 -2.45 -19.77 -1.36
C LEU A 33 -2.48 -20.16 0.12
N TYR A 34 -1.31 -20.28 0.73
CA TYR A 34 -1.17 -20.43 2.18
C TYR A 34 -0.91 -19.09 2.86
N GLY A 35 -1.25 -19.00 4.16
CA GLY A 35 -1.04 -17.81 4.98
C GLY A 35 -2.06 -16.69 4.77
N VAL A 36 -2.86 -16.77 3.72
CA VAL A 36 -4.00 -15.88 3.44
C VAL A 36 -5.28 -16.68 3.24
N ASN A 37 -6.44 -16.05 3.44
CA ASN A 37 -7.73 -16.67 3.10
C ASN A 37 -7.95 -16.63 1.58
N GLU A 38 -7.38 -17.60 0.86
CA GLU A 38 -7.46 -17.75 -0.60
C GLU A 38 -8.88 -17.54 -1.13
N LYS A 39 -9.87 -18.18 -0.50
CA LYS A 39 -11.26 -18.12 -0.94
C LYS A 39 -11.80 -16.68 -0.90
N LEU A 40 -11.57 -15.96 0.20
CA LEU A 40 -12.02 -14.56 0.31
C LEU A 40 -11.24 -13.62 -0.62
N VAL A 41 -9.94 -13.88 -0.82
CA VAL A 41 -9.11 -13.10 -1.78
C VAL A 41 -9.65 -13.28 -3.20
N SER A 42 -9.88 -14.52 -3.62
CA SER A 42 -10.51 -14.84 -4.91
C SER A 42 -11.91 -14.24 -5.00
N GLU A 43 -12.68 -14.28 -3.91
CA GLU A 43 -14.02 -13.71 -3.89
C GLU A 43 -14.05 -12.19 -4.06
N ALA A 44 -13.13 -11.48 -3.42
CA ALA A 44 -12.97 -10.04 -3.56
C ALA A 44 -12.55 -9.65 -4.98
N LEU A 45 -11.56 -10.34 -5.58
CA LEU A 45 -11.11 -10.10 -6.96
C LEU A 45 -12.23 -10.35 -7.97
N ASN A 46 -12.94 -11.47 -7.85
CA ASN A 46 -14.05 -11.83 -8.73
C ASN A 46 -15.21 -10.83 -8.63
N SER A 47 -15.57 -10.45 -7.40
CA SER A 47 -16.61 -9.44 -7.16
C SER A 47 -16.25 -8.12 -7.83
N PHE A 48 -14.99 -7.70 -7.67
CA PHE A 48 -14.48 -6.49 -8.28
C PHE A 48 -14.48 -6.56 -9.81
N ALA A 49 -13.91 -7.60 -10.42
CA ALA A 49 -13.89 -7.77 -11.89
C ALA A 49 -15.29 -7.71 -12.53
N ARG A 50 -16.31 -8.24 -11.85
CA ARG A 50 -17.70 -8.22 -12.31
C ARG A 50 -18.34 -6.84 -12.24
N ILE A 51 -18.11 -6.10 -11.15
CA ILE A 51 -18.59 -4.71 -11.01
C ILE A 51 -17.99 -3.84 -12.09
N MET A 52 -16.73 -4.07 -12.43
CA MET A 52 -16.00 -3.31 -13.44
C MET A 52 -16.42 -3.62 -14.88
N LEU A 53 -17.34 -4.60 -15.09
CA LEU A 53 -17.81 -5.12 -16.38
C LEU A 53 -16.76 -4.92 -17.50
N LEU A 54 -15.58 -5.52 -17.32
CA LEU A 54 -14.50 -5.51 -18.31
C LEU A 54 -14.84 -6.46 -19.46
N GLY A 55 -15.92 -6.15 -20.17
CA GLY A 55 -16.31 -6.82 -21.39
C GLY A 55 -15.38 -6.44 -22.54
N LYS A 56 -15.07 -7.40 -23.41
CA LYS A 56 -14.38 -7.12 -24.68
C LYS A 56 -15.10 -5.98 -25.42
N ASN A 57 -14.40 -4.85 -25.59
CA ASN A 57 -14.78 -3.66 -26.38
C ASN A 57 -15.63 -2.57 -25.69
N VAL A 58 -15.80 -2.56 -24.36
CA VAL A 58 -16.56 -1.48 -23.67
C VAL A 58 -15.72 -0.40 -22.98
N GLY A 59 -14.39 -0.58 -22.88
CA GLY A 59 -13.53 0.31 -22.10
C GLY A 59 -13.48 -0.10 -20.61
N SER A 60 -12.59 0.48 -19.81
CA SER A 60 -12.58 0.28 -18.36
C SER A 60 -13.55 1.24 -17.70
N ALA A 61 -14.33 0.76 -16.73
CA ALA A 61 -15.23 1.57 -15.91
C ALA A 61 -14.89 1.31 -14.45
N GLN A 62 -14.53 2.34 -13.70
CA GLN A 62 -14.07 2.21 -12.29
C GLN A 62 -15.03 2.76 -11.26
N GLU A 63 -16.14 3.29 -11.73
CA GLU A 63 -17.26 3.76 -10.92
C GLU A 63 -18.49 3.00 -11.39
N PHE A 64 -19.49 2.89 -10.51
CA PHE A 64 -20.58 1.96 -10.67
C PHE A 64 -21.27 2.08 -12.04
N PRO A 65 -21.12 1.09 -12.94
CA PRO A 65 -21.55 1.24 -14.34
C PRO A 65 -23.07 1.27 -14.50
N ASN A 66 -23.85 0.97 -13.45
CA ASN A 66 -25.31 0.97 -13.50
C ASN A 66 -25.95 2.31 -13.07
N VAL A 67 -25.21 3.24 -12.45
CA VAL A 67 -25.70 4.60 -12.11
C VAL A 67 -24.96 5.66 -12.93
N TYR A 68 -23.66 5.46 -13.14
CA TYR A 68 -22.79 6.40 -13.83
C TYR A 68 -22.09 5.69 -15.00
N ILE A 69 -22.41 6.04 -16.25
CA ILE A 69 -21.48 5.84 -17.39
C ILE A 69 -20.45 6.96 -17.34
N GLU A 70 -19.79 7.04 -16.20
CA GLU A 70 -18.65 7.88 -15.98
C GLU A 70 -17.44 7.11 -16.54
N LEU A 71 -16.59 7.82 -17.27
CA LEU A 71 -15.22 7.38 -17.48
C LEU A 71 -14.48 8.05 -16.33
N PRO A 72 -14.31 7.39 -15.17
CA PRO A 72 -13.59 7.96 -14.04
C PRO A 72 -12.10 8.03 -14.35
N ALA A 73 -11.22 8.26 -13.38
CA ALA A 73 -9.81 8.59 -13.59
C ALA A 73 -8.96 7.48 -14.26
N LEU A 74 -9.25 7.12 -15.52
CA LEU A 74 -8.64 6.09 -16.36
C LEU A 74 -7.13 6.21 -16.45
N GLN A 75 -6.64 7.44 -16.36
CA GLN A 75 -5.25 7.82 -16.34
C GLN A 75 -4.50 7.38 -15.08
N MET A 76 -5.19 6.95 -14.01
CA MET A 76 -4.51 6.57 -12.77
C MET A 76 -3.72 5.28 -12.93
N HIS A 77 -2.50 5.29 -12.41
CA HIS A 77 -1.56 4.17 -12.57
C HIS A 77 -2.07 2.87 -11.94
N TRP A 78 -2.78 2.96 -10.80
CA TRP A 78 -3.35 1.81 -10.10
C TRP A 78 -4.46 1.10 -10.89
N ASN A 79 -5.00 1.70 -11.96
CA ASN A 79 -5.93 1.04 -12.89
C ASN A 79 -5.24 -0.05 -13.68
N THR A 80 -4.04 0.28 -14.16
CA THR A 80 -3.19 -0.65 -14.89
C THR A 80 -2.71 -1.76 -13.97
N ALA A 81 -2.38 -1.43 -12.71
CA ALA A 81 -2.05 -2.41 -11.69
C ALA A 81 -3.20 -3.42 -11.46
N MET A 82 -4.43 -2.94 -11.27
CA MET A 82 -5.60 -3.81 -11.10
C MET A 82 -5.90 -4.66 -12.33
N ALA A 83 -5.83 -4.07 -13.52
CA ALA A 83 -6.05 -4.82 -14.76
C ALA A 83 -5.07 -5.99 -14.89
N ALA A 84 -3.82 -5.80 -14.46
CA ALA A 84 -2.79 -6.84 -14.44
C ALA A 84 -3.06 -7.92 -13.39
N THR A 85 -3.54 -7.57 -12.19
CA THR A 85 -3.85 -8.54 -11.12
C THR A 85 -4.94 -9.55 -11.52
N PHE A 86 -5.84 -9.20 -12.44
CA PHE A 86 -6.83 -10.15 -12.96
C PHE A 86 -6.23 -11.30 -13.78
N GLY A 87 -4.97 -11.21 -14.21
CA GLY A 87 -4.32 -12.31 -14.93
C GLY A 87 -4.97 -12.65 -16.28
N ASP A 88 -5.70 -11.72 -16.90
CA ASP A 88 -6.42 -11.93 -18.16
C ASP A 88 -5.96 -10.92 -19.24
N ASP A 89 -5.80 -11.40 -20.48
CA ASP A 89 -5.40 -10.52 -21.59
C ASP A 89 -6.52 -9.55 -22.00
N ALA A 90 -7.80 -9.89 -21.74
CA ALA A 90 -8.91 -9.02 -22.11
C ALA A 90 -9.05 -7.81 -21.16
N SER A 91 -8.76 -7.96 -19.87
CA SER A 91 -8.67 -6.82 -18.93
C SER A 91 -7.57 -5.84 -19.36
N MET A 92 -6.38 -6.36 -19.69
CA MET A 92 -5.27 -5.53 -20.18
C MET A 92 -5.60 -4.85 -21.51
N ASN A 93 -6.18 -5.57 -22.48
CA ASN A 93 -6.62 -4.96 -23.74
C ASN A 93 -7.69 -3.88 -23.51
N THR A 94 -8.52 -4.01 -22.48
CA THR A 94 -9.49 -2.97 -22.11
C THR A 94 -8.79 -1.70 -21.60
N GLN A 95 -7.79 -1.85 -20.74
CA GLN A 95 -6.96 -0.74 -20.26
C GLN A 95 -6.17 -0.07 -21.40
N LYS A 96 -5.68 -0.85 -22.37
CA LYS A 96 -5.04 -0.32 -23.60
C LYS A 96 -5.93 0.73 -24.27
N TRP A 97 -7.19 0.37 -24.55
CA TRP A 97 -8.12 1.25 -25.25
C TRP A 97 -8.53 2.45 -24.40
N ALA A 98 -8.65 2.29 -23.08
CA ALA A 98 -8.87 3.40 -22.16
C ALA A 98 -7.75 4.47 -22.29
N LEU A 99 -6.48 4.04 -22.25
CA LEU A 99 -5.34 4.94 -22.43
C LEU A 99 -5.33 5.60 -23.82
N LYS A 100 -5.63 4.85 -24.89
CA LYS A 100 -5.73 5.43 -26.25
C LYS A 100 -6.86 6.45 -26.39
N ASN A 101 -8.00 6.22 -25.72
CA ASN A 101 -9.13 7.14 -25.74
C ASN A 101 -8.78 8.48 -25.07
N ILE A 102 -7.96 8.48 -24.02
CA ILE A 102 -7.46 9.72 -23.41
C ILE A 102 -6.67 10.53 -24.44
N SER A 103 -5.68 9.92 -25.10
CA SER A 103 -4.89 10.60 -26.13
C SER A 103 -5.76 11.16 -27.26
N THR A 104 -6.77 10.40 -27.70
CA THR A 104 -7.58 10.74 -28.87
C THR A 104 -8.63 11.81 -28.58
N PHE A 105 -9.30 11.72 -27.43
CA PHE A 105 -10.51 12.51 -27.15
C PHE A 105 -10.33 13.55 -26.05
N LEU A 106 -9.43 13.31 -25.10
CA LEU A 106 -9.33 14.10 -23.87
C LEU A 106 -8.08 14.97 -23.82
N GLN A 107 -6.97 14.51 -24.39
CA GLN A 107 -5.73 15.28 -24.47
C GLN A 107 -5.85 16.42 -25.51
N LYS A 108 -5.45 17.63 -25.11
CA LYS A 108 -5.35 18.79 -26.00
C LYS A 108 -4.01 18.79 -26.75
N GLU A 109 -3.90 19.67 -27.75
CA GLU A 109 -2.68 19.85 -28.53
C GLU A 109 -1.47 20.25 -27.68
N ASP A 110 -1.68 21.05 -26.63
CA ASP A 110 -0.66 21.47 -25.67
C ASP A 110 -0.26 20.38 -24.66
N GLY A 111 -0.88 19.20 -24.73
CA GLY A 111 -0.63 18.07 -23.85
C GLY A 111 -1.54 17.99 -22.63
N HIS A 112 -2.34 19.03 -22.35
CA HIS A 112 -3.27 19.03 -21.22
C HIS A 112 -4.34 17.95 -21.36
N ILE A 113 -4.42 17.05 -20.38
CA ILE A 113 -5.51 16.08 -20.29
C ILE A 113 -6.72 16.77 -19.64
N ARG A 114 -7.84 16.81 -20.37
CA ARG A 114 -9.12 17.32 -19.87
C ARG A 114 -9.76 16.35 -18.88
N SER A 115 -10.85 16.81 -18.27
CA SER A 115 -11.71 15.96 -17.44
C SER A 115 -11.97 14.59 -18.07
N PRO A 116 -12.06 13.55 -17.25
CA PRO A 116 -12.12 12.18 -17.74
C PRO A 116 -13.46 11.88 -18.46
N TYR A 117 -14.43 12.81 -18.44
CA TYR A 117 -15.73 12.70 -19.10
C TYR A 117 -15.72 13.23 -20.56
N PRO A 118 -15.62 12.36 -21.59
CA PRO A 118 -15.52 12.79 -23.00
C PRO A 118 -16.81 13.43 -23.53
N GLY A 119 -17.92 13.27 -22.80
CA GLY A 119 -19.22 13.85 -23.13
C GLY A 119 -19.53 15.18 -22.44
N ILE A 120 -18.69 15.66 -21.52
CA ILE A 120 -18.95 16.90 -20.78
C ILE A 120 -18.07 18.03 -21.34
N PRO A 121 -18.64 19.01 -22.06
CA PRO A 121 -17.87 20.14 -22.57
C PRO A 121 -17.50 21.13 -21.45
N GLY A 122 -16.28 21.68 -21.50
CA GLY A 122 -15.83 22.80 -20.65
C GLY A 122 -14.85 22.43 -19.53
N ASN A 123 -14.65 23.37 -18.59
CA ASN A 123 -13.90 23.16 -17.34
C ASN A 123 -14.83 22.55 -16.30
N ASN A 124 -14.90 21.22 -16.25
CA ASN A 124 -15.66 20.44 -15.27
C ASN A 124 -14.70 19.70 -14.31
N TRP A 125 -15.27 18.81 -13.48
CA TRP A 125 -14.54 18.01 -12.50
C TRP A 125 -13.31 17.32 -13.09
N GLY A 126 -12.16 17.43 -12.43
CA GLY A 126 -10.88 16.86 -12.90
C GLY A 126 -10.08 17.69 -13.90
N PHE A 127 -10.64 18.76 -14.51
CA PHE A 127 -9.94 19.53 -15.55
C PHE A 127 -8.59 20.12 -15.09
N ASN A 128 -8.46 20.46 -13.80
CA ASN A 128 -7.25 21.06 -13.23
C ASN A 128 -6.42 20.10 -12.37
N TYR A 129 -6.63 18.78 -12.43
CA TYR A 129 -5.96 17.83 -11.53
C TYR A 129 -4.59 17.47 -12.07
N PRO A 130 -3.49 17.94 -11.44
CA PRO A 130 -2.15 17.76 -12.00
C PRO A 130 -1.72 16.29 -12.00
N SER A 131 -2.23 15.49 -11.05
CA SER A 131 -1.98 14.05 -10.99
C SER A 131 -2.43 13.33 -12.25
N MET A 132 -3.41 13.85 -13.00
CA MET A 132 -3.87 13.20 -14.23
C MET A 132 -2.75 13.08 -15.27
N GLN A 133 -1.88 14.08 -15.34
CA GLN A 133 -0.86 14.14 -16.38
C GLN A 133 0.33 13.23 -16.06
N THR A 134 0.79 13.21 -14.80
CA THR A 134 1.88 12.33 -14.34
C THR A 134 1.43 10.88 -14.32
N ASN A 135 0.26 10.59 -13.74
CA ASN A 135 -0.25 9.23 -13.65
C ASN A 135 -0.56 8.61 -15.02
N TYR A 136 -1.01 9.41 -16.00
CA TYR A 136 -1.20 8.91 -17.36
C TYR A 136 0.10 8.38 -17.97
N VAL A 137 1.22 9.10 -17.74
CA VAL A 137 2.55 8.69 -18.21
C VAL A 137 2.98 7.40 -17.50
N THR A 138 2.80 7.34 -16.18
CA THR A 138 3.05 6.15 -15.36
C THR A 138 2.23 4.95 -15.87
N ALA A 139 0.93 5.14 -16.14
CA ALA A 139 0.02 4.10 -16.61
C ALA A 139 0.40 3.56 -18.00
N ILE A 140 0.87 4.41 -18.93
CA ILE A 140 1.39 3.99 -20.24
C ILE A 140 2.64 3.12 -20.07
N ALA A 141 3.57 3.54 -19.21
CA ALA A 141 4.79 2.79 -18.94
C ALA A 141 4.51 1.46 -18.25
N ASP A 142 3.61 1.44 -17.26
CA ASP A 142 3.21 0.22 -16.58
C ASP A 142 2.48 -0.74 -17.52
N TYR A 143 1.62 -0.22 -18.40
CA TYR A 143 0.94 -1.05 -19.39
C TYR A 143 1.96 -1.77 -20.28
N TYR A 144 2.98 -1.06 -20.77
CA TYR A 144 4.08 -1.69 -21.49
C TYR A 144 4.84 -2.68 -20.60
N GLY A 145 5.11 -2.33 -19.34
CA GLY A 145 5.79 -3.23 -18.40
C GLY A 145 5.08 -4.59 -18.31
N TYR A 146 3.77 -4.59 -18.11
CA TYR A 146 2.95 -5.80 -17.99
C TYR A 146 2.74 -6.57 -19.30
N THR A 147 2.67 -5.88 -20.44
CA THR A 147 2.27 -6.50 -21.72
C THR A 147 3.41 -6.72 -22.71
N GLY A 148 4.47 -5.92 -22.63
CA GLY A 148 5.54 -5.87 -23.63
C GLY A 148 5.08 -5.35 -25.00
N ASP A 149 3.92 -4.67 -25.08
CA ASP A 149 3.33 -4.20 -26.33
C ASP A 149 4.09 -2.97 -26.88
N THR A 150 5.17 -3.23 -27.63
CA THR A 150 5.99 -2.20 -28.26
C THR A 150 5.20 -1.31 -29.20
N ALA A 151 4.25 -1.87 -29.96
CA ALA A 151 3.44 -1.10 -30.90
C ALA A 151 2.54 -0.09 -30.18
N PHE A 152 1.98 -0.47 -29.03
CA PHE A 152 1.27 0.48 -28.17
C PHE A 152 2.21 1.55 -27.62
N ALA A 153 3.38 1.17 -27.09
CA ALA A 153 4.31 2.14 -26.53
C ALA A 153 4.72 3.19 -27.58
N GLU A 154 5.11 2.76 -28.78
CA GLU A 154 5.46 3.65 -29.89
C GLU A 154 4.30 4.58 -30.29
N ASP A 155 3.07 4.07 -30.37
CA ASP A 155 1.86 4.85 -30.67
C ASP A 155 1.56 5.90 -29.58
N MET A 156 1.89 5.61 -28.33
CA MET A 156 1.59 6.47 -27.18
C MET A 156 2.74 7.40 -26.78
N ARG A 157 3.95 7.26 -27.35
CA ARG A 157 5.15 8.07 -27.01
C ARG A 157 4.85 9.56 -26.99
N THR A 158 4.35 10.10 -28.11
CA THR A 158 4.06 11.54 -28.23
C THR A 158 2.98 12.01 -27.25
N ALA A 159 2.00 11.17 -26.95
CA ALA A 159 0.96 11.51 -25.97
C ALA A 159 1.55 11.62 -24.56
N ALA A 160 2.43 10.69 -24.18
CA ALA A 160 3.14 10.73 -22.90
C ALA A 160 4.06 11.95 -22.78
N GLU A 161 4.89 12.21 -23.80
CA GLU A 161 5.80 13.36 -23.84
C GLU A 161 5.06 14.70 -23.71
N ARG A 162 3.95 14.87 -24.43
CA ARG A 162 3.13 16.10 -24.35
C ARG A 162 2.48 16.26 -22.97
N SER A 163 1.94 15.18 -22.40
CA SER A 163 1.36 15.20 -21.05
C SER A 163 2.38 15.67 -20.02
N LEU A 164 3.59 15.09 -20.05
CA LEU A 164 4.65 15.42 -19.12
C LEU A 164 5.20 16.84 -19.36
N SER A 165 5.31 17.28 -20.61
CA SER A 165 5.74 18.63 -20.96
C SER A 165 4.73 19.69 -20.49
N TYR A 166 3.43 19.42 -20.61
CA TYR A 166 2.39 20.29 -20.08
C TYR A 166 2.52 20.41 -18.56
N PHE A 167 2.59 19.27 -17.86
CA PHE A 167 2.72 19.25 -16.41
C PHE A 167 3.94 20.03 -15.94
N HIS A 168 5.08 19.82 -16.59
CA HIS A 168 6.32 20.54 -16.32
C HIS A 168 6.14 22.06 -16.47
N GLY A 169 5.56 22.54 -17.57
CA GLY A 169 5.38 23.97 -17.80
C GLY A 169 4.34 24.61 -16.87
N ALA A 170 3.28 23.88 -16.52
CA ALA A 170 2.16 24.40 -15.74
C ALA A 170 2.42 24.37 -14.22
N TYR A 171 3.07 23.31 -13.71
CA TYR A 171 3.11 23.03 -12.27
C TYR A 171 4.53 22.95 -11.69
N PHE A 172 5.57 22.65 -12.48
CA PHE A 172 6.91 22.49 -11.91
C PHE A 172 7.61 23.85 -11.68
N ASP A 173 8.27 24.00 -10.53
CA ASP A 173 9.15 25.12 -10.24
C ASP A 173 10.61 24.70 -10.48
N GLU A 174 11.23 25.21 -11.54
CA GLU A 174 12.62 24.86 -11.88
C GLU A 174 13.66 25.40 -10.88
N VAL A 175 13.32 26.47 -10.13
CA VAL A 175 14.24 27.04 -9.14
C VAL A 175 14.21 26.19 -7.88
N ALA A 176 13.01 25.84 -7.41
CA ALA A 176 12.86 25.00 -6.23
C ALA A 176 13.14 23.51 -6.52
N ASN A 177 12.93 23.06 -7.75
CA ASN A 177 12.86 21.63 -8.12
C ASN A 177 11.73 20.88 -7.39
N LEU A 178 10.61 21.57 -7.18
CA LEU A 178 9.39 21.04 -6.55
C LEU A 178 8.17 21.34 -7.42
N VAL A 179 7.11 20.55 -7.25
CA VAL A 179 5.83 20.83 -7.91
C VAL A 179 5.02 21.82 -7.08
N LYS A 180 4.55 22.87 -7.74
CA LYS A 180 3.66 23.87 -7.15
C LYS A 180 2.34 23.21 -6.81
N ASN A 181 1.84 23.55 -5.64
CA ASN A 181 0.51 23.17 -5.25
C ASN A 181 -0.51 23.75 -6.26
N PRO A 182 -1.44 22.96 -6.81
CA PRO A 182 -2.51 23.50 -7.63
C PRO A 182 -3.31 24.50 -6.79
N ILE A 183 -3.32 25.77 -7.19
CA ILE A 183 -4.38 26.67 -6.74
C ILE A 183 -5.68 26.07 -7.30
N PRO A 184 -6.80 26.02 -6.56
CA PRO A 184 -8.10 25.71 -7.16
C PRO A 184 -8.36 26.73 -8.27
N LEU A 185 -7.98 26.37 -9.49
CA LEU A 185 -7.97 27.24 -10.67
C LEU A 185 -9.36 27.27 -11.30
N ASN A 186 -10.42 26.98 -10.55
CA ASN A 186 -11.75 27.26 -11.01
C ASN A 186 -12.05 28.73 -10.71
N PRO A 187 -12.06 29.63 -11.72
CA PRO A 187 -12.43 31.03 -11.52
C PRO A 187 -13.89 31.20 -11.05
N ASN A 188 -14.68 30.12 -11.06
CA ASN A 188 -16.05 30.10 -10.54
C ASN A 188 -16.16 29.57 -9.09
N ASP A 189 -15.05 29.16 -8.46
CA ASP A 189 -15.08 28.75 -7.06
C ASP A 189 -15.40 29.98 -6.19
N ASP A 190 -16.44 29.84 -5.37
CA ASP A 190 -16.84 30.87 -4.44
C ASP A 190 -15.78 31.00 -3.34
N ARG A 191 -14.99 32.08 -3.44
CA ARG A 191 -13.93 32.44 -2.47
C ARG A 191 -14.45 32.69 -1.05
N SER A 192 -15.77 32.75 -0.86
CA SER A 192 -16.38 32.86 0.46
C SER A 192 -16.67 31.50 1.13
N LEU A 193 -16.48 30.38 0.41
CA LEU A 193 -16.61 29.04 0.95
C LEU A 193 -15.31 28.62 1.64
N PRO A 194 -15.27 28.57 2.99
CA PRO A 194 -14.01 28.39 3.73
C PRO A 194 -13.36 27.03 3.45
N TYR A 195 -14.18 26.00 3.17
CA TYR A 195 -13.70 24.64 2.93
C TYR A 195 -12.84 24.47 1.67
N LEU A 196 -12.82 25.44 0.75
CA LEU A 196 -11.98 25.41 -0.45
C LEU A 196 -10.57 25.99 -0.22
N TYR A 197 -10.33 26.65 0.92
CA TYR A 197 -9.11 27.40 1.21
C TYR A 197 -8.51 27.12 2.59
N GLU A 198 -9.15 26.24 3.38
CA GLU A 198 -8.64 25.73 4.65
C GLU A 198 -7.81 24.46 4.44
N SER A 199 -6.94 24.11 5.40
CA SER A 199 -6.04 22.94 5.28
C SER A 199 -6.81 21.61 5.31
N HIS A 200 -7.17 21.07 4.15
CA HIS A 200 -7.65 19.70 3.96
C HIS A 200 -6.59 18.82 3.25
N ASN A 201 -6.57 17.53 3.54
CA ASN A 201 -5.84 16.55 2.75
C ASN A 201 -6.86 15.84 1.85
N ASP A 202 -6.87 16.22 0.58
CA ASP A 202 -7.68 15.63 -0.47
C ASP A 202 -6.74 14.93 -1.45
N TYR A 203 -6.91 13.62 -1.67
CA TYR A 203 -6.01 12.80 -2.48
C TYR A 203 -5.91 13.28 -3.94
N TRP A 204 -6.92 13.99 -4.44
CA TRP A 204 -7.09 14.27 -5.86
C TRP A 204 -7.02 15.74 -6.22
N GLU A 205 -7.63 16.59 -5.39
CA GLU A 205 -8.05 17.90 -5.88
C GLU A 205 -7.29 19.05 -5.23
N LYS A 206 -7.14 19.00 -3.91
CA LYS A 206 -6.89 20.23 -3.14
C LYS A 206 -5.89 20.01 -2.00
N SER A 207 -4.89 20.89 -1.98
CA SER A 207 -4.03 21.13 -0.81
C SER A 207 -3.74 22.62 -0.69
N VAL A 208 -3.06 23.04 0.38
CA VAL A 208 -2.69 24.44 0.64
C VAL A 208 -1.17 24.62 0.79
N GLY A 209 -0.72 25.84 0.52
CA GLY A 209 0.70 26.20 0.50
C GLY A 209 1.26 26.34 -0.91
N THR A 210 2.58 26.49 -1.00
CA THR A 210 3.30 26.76 -2.25
C THR A 210 3.59 25.48 -3.03
N TYR A 211 3.98 24.41 -2.36
CA TYR A 211 4.42 23.16 -2.98
C TYR A 211 3.60 21.96 -2.51
N ASN A 212 3.50 20.94 -3.35
CA ASN A 212 2.81 19.68 -3.08
C ASN A 212 3.78 18.50 -3.23
N ALA A 213 3.95 17.72 -2.16
CA ALA A 213 4.92 16.64 -2.13
C ALA A 213 4.44 15.40 -2.90
N LEU A 214 3.13 15.08 -2.86
CA LEU A 214 2.58 13.96 -3.62
C LEU A 214 2.81 14.15 -5.13
N LEU A 215 2.44 15.31 -5.66
CA LEU A 215 2.67 15.66 -7.06
C LEU A 215 4.16 15.68 -7.43
N THR A 216 5.02 16.06 -6.47
CA THR A 216 6.47 16.04 -6.66
C THR A 216 6.99 14.62 -6.83
N VAL A 217 6.54 13.66 -6.00
CA VAL A 217 6.94 12.27 -6.15
C VAL A 217 6.31 11.60 -7.37
N GLU A 218 5.05 11.90 -7.70
CA GLU A 218 4.42 11.41 -8.94
C GLU A 218 5.16 11.91 -10.19
N TYR A 219 5.66 13.16 -10.17
CA TYR A 219 6.46 13.68 -11.27
C TYR A 219 7.83 13.01 -11.37
N TYR A 220 8.48 12.75 -10.24
CA TYR A 220 9.69 11.93 -10.18
C TYR A 220 9.47 10.56 -10.81
N GLU A 221 8.40 9.86 -10.42
CA GLU A 221 8.07 8.55 -10.95
C GLU A 221 7.82 8.57 -12.47
N ALA A 222 6.99 9.51 -12.94
CA ALA A 222 6.68 9.66 -14.35
C ALA A 222 7.94 9.91 -15.19
N LEU A 223 8.88 10.71 -14.69
CA LEU A 223 10.19 10.94 -15.33
C LEU A 223 11.02 9.66 -15.40
N VAL A 224 11.12 8.91 -14.29
CA VAL A 224 11.91 7.67 -14.23
C VAL A 224 11.34 6.60 -15.16
N LYS A 225 10.02 6.38 -15.13
CA LYS A 225 9.36 5.37 -15.97
C LYS A 225 9.39 5.74 -17.45
N LEU A 226 9.19 7.02 -17.79
CA LEU A 226 9.30 7.45 -19.18
C LEU A 226 10.75 7.33 -19.67
N ALA A 227 11.75 7.67 -18.85
CA ALA A 227 13.16 7.45 -19.19
C ALA A 227 13.49 5.98 -19.49
N ALA A 228 12.88 5.04 -18.75
CA ALA A 228 13.01 3.62 -19.03
C ALA A 228 12.44 3.26 -20.41
N LEU A 229 11.25 3.77 -20.78
CA LEU A 229 10.70 3.58 -22.13
C LEU A 229 11.59 4.21 -23.21
N GLU A 230 12.05 5.46 -23.02
CA GLU A 230 12.96 6.15 -23.94
C GLU A 230 14.19 5.29 -24.23
N LYS A 231 14.83 4.78 -23.19
CA LYS A 231 16.06 3.99 -23.31
C LYS A 231 15.80 2.60 -23.88
N GLU A 232 14.86 1.86 -23.32
CA GLU A 232 14.71 0.42 -23.57
C GLU A 232 13.81 0.11 -24.77
N VAL A 233 12.86 0.98 -25.09
CA VAL A 233 11.91 0.78 -26.20
C VAL A 233 12.25 1.70 -27.36
N TYR A 234 12.31 3.01 -27.14
CA TYR A 234 12.48 3.99 -28.22
C TYR A 234 13.94 4.17 -28.65
N LYS A 235 14.89 3.61 -27.88
CA LYS A 235 16.34 3.68 -28.08
C LYS A 235 16.87 5.12 -28.13
N ASP A 236 16.27 6.00 -27.33
CA ASP A 236 16.61 7.41 -27.18
C ASP A 236 17.28 7.65 -25.82
N ALA A 237 18.58 7.31 -25.74
CA ALA A 237 19.35 7.43 -24.51
C ALA A 237 19.55 8.90 -24.08
N ASP A 238 19.55 9.84 -25.03
CA ASP A 238 19.73 11.27 -24.75
C ASP A 238 18.49 11.83 -24.04
N GLN A 239 17.30 11.53 -24.55
CA GLN A 239 16.06 11.95 -23.91
C GLN A 239 15.87 11.27 -22.54
N ALA A 240 16.21 9.98 -22.43
CA ALA A 240 16.22 9.28 -21.14
C ALA A 240 17.12 9.99 -20.11
N ALA A 241 18.32 10.42 -20.51
CA ALA A 241 19.25 11.14 -19.64
C ALA A 241 18.69 12.51 -19.19
N VAL A 242 17.95 13.22 -20.05
CA VAL A 242 17.27 14.48 -19.69
C VAL A 242 16.25 14.25 -18.58
N TYR A 243 15.41 13.22 -18.69
CA TYR A 243 14.43 12.89 -17.66
C TYR A 243 15.09 12.46 -16.35
N LEU A 244 16.10 11.58 -16.40
CA LEU A 244 16.82 11.12 -15.21
C LEU A 244 17.57 12.24 -14.49
N ALA A 245 18.20 13.17 -15.23
CA ALA A 245 18.88 14.31 -14.63
C ALA A 245 17.91 15.24 -13.88
N ARG A 246 16.67 15.36 -14.34
CA ARG A 246 15.62 16.10 -13.63
C ARG A 246 15.11 15.33 -12.43
N ALA A 247 14.86 14.02 -12.58
CA ALA A 247 14.43 13.15 -11.50
C ALA A 247 15.43 13.18 -10.33
N GLU A 248 16.74 13.19 -10.61
CA GLU A 248 17.78 13.27 -9.57
C GLU A 248 17.73 14.58 -8.77
N LYS A 249 17.50 15.72 -9.43
CA LYS A 249 17.33 17.01 -8.73
C LYS A 249 16.09 17.02 -7.84
N ILE A 250 14.99 16.44 -8.33
CA ILE A 250 13.76 16.29 -7.55
C ILE A 250 14.02 15.40 -6.34
N LYS A 251 14.70 14.26 -6.53
CA LYS A 251 15.07 13.34 -5.45
C LYS A 251 15.91 14.03 -4.38
N GLU A 252 16.92 14.80 -4.77
CA GLU A 252 17.76 15.55 -3.84
C GLU A 252 16.94 16.57 -3.04
N THR A 253 16.11 17.38 -3.70
CA THR A 253 15.33 18.42 -3.01
C THR A 253 14.21 17.83 -2.15
N PHE A 254 13.47 16.84 -2.64
CA PHE A 254 12.35 16.22 -1.94
C PHE A 254 12.76 15.74 -0.54
N ASN A 255 13.94 15.13 -0.44
CA ASN A 255 14.48 14.58 0.81
C ASN A 255 15.04 15.61 1.79
N LYS A 256 15.23 16.88 1.39
CA LYS A 256 15.66 17.96 2.30
C LYS A 256 14.56 18.29 3.31
N ASP A 257 14.99 18.86 4.43
CA ASP A 257 14.06 19.40 5.43
C ASP A 257 13.25 20.55 4.83
N LYS A 258 12.01 20.72 5.28
CA LYS A 258 11.08 21.75 4.85
C LYS A 258 11.68 23.15 4.98
N ASP A 259 12.36 23.41 6.09
CA ASP A 259 13.04 24.69 6.36
C ASP A 259 14.27 24.93 5.47
N GLN A 260 14.75 23.89 4.79
CA GLN A 260 15.81 23.95 3.78
C GLN A 260 15.27 23.94 2.34
N GLY A 261 13.94 24.08 2.19
CA GLY A 261 13.27 24.10 0.89
C GLY A 261 12.92 22.72 0.33
N GLY A 262 12.97 21.65 1.14
CA GLY A 262 12.52 20.31 0.76
C GLY A 262 11.10 19.96 1.20
N CYS A 263 10.79 18.66 1.24
CA CYS A 263 9.46 18.16 1.61
C CYS A 263 9.39 17.49 2.99
N PHE A 264 10.53 17.18 3.61
CA PHE A 264 10.57 16.42 4.86
C PHE A 264 10.35 17.32 6.07
N VAL A 265 9.57 16.86 7.05
CA VAL A 265 9.28 17.60 8.28
C VAL A 265 9.87 16.82 9.46
N PRO A 266 11.07 17.17 9.95
CA PRO A 266 11.81 16.38 10.93
C PRO A 266 11.04 16.09 12.22
N GLU A 267 10.32 17.09 12.74
CA GLU A 267 9.53 16.98 13.97
C GLU A 267 8.37 15.99 13.87
N MET A 268 7.87 15.77 12.64
CA MET A 268 6.82 14.79 12.36
C MET A 268 7.38 13.49 11.77
N ASN A 269 8.68 13.44 11.43
CA ASN A 269 9.33 12.36 10.69
C ASN A 269 8.51 11.89 9.47
N ALA A 270 7.91 12.83 8.74
CA ALA A 270 7.06 12.56 7.58
C ALA A 270 7.19 13.67 6.52
N PHE A 271 6.88 13.36 5.27
CA PHE A 271 6.75 14.36 4.21
C PHE A 271 5.38 15.05 4.32
N TYR A 272 5.33 16.38 4.13
CA TYR A 272 4.05 17.11 4.10
C TYR A 272 3.24 16.73 2.85
N TYR A 273 1.91 16.91 2.86
CA TYR A 273 1.12 16.83 1.62
C TYR A 273 1.20 18.14 0.82
N GLY A 274 0.58 19.21 1.33
CA GLY A 274 0.84 20.59 0.93
C GLY A 274 1.78 21.30 1.89
N SER A 275 2.60 22.24 1.42
CA SER A 275 3.62 22.89 2.26
C SER A 275 3.03 23.75 3.39
N ALA A 276 1.74 24.07 3.34
CA ALA A 276 1.00 24.74 4.41
C ALA A 276 -0.11 23.86 5.03
N ASN A 277 -0.23 22.59 4.61
CA ASN A 277 -1.14 21.66 5.24
C ASN A 277 -0.68 21.30 6.66
N TYR A 278 -1.62 20.90 7.51
CA TYR A 278 -1.30 20.10 8.68
C TYR A 278 -0.56 18.83 8.26
N ASN A 279 0.60 18.58 8.88
CA ASN A 279 1.35 17.37 8.59
C ASN A 279 0.78 16.20 9.41
N VAL A 280 -0.17 15.51 8.81
CA VAL A 280 -0.87 14.36 9.41
C VAL A 280 -0.26 13.01 9.04
N SER A 281 0.99 13.02 8.56
CA SER A 281 1.65 11.84 7.98
C SER A 281 0.77 11.22 6.89
N TYR A 282 0.38 12.02 5.90
CA TYR A 282 -0.56 11.63 4.85
C TYR A 282 -0.01 10.42 4.07
N LEU A 283 -0.68 9.27 4.20
CA LEU A 283 -0.25 7.96 3.72
C LEU A 283 0.06 7.96 2.23
N PRO A 284 -0.74 8.57 1.33
CA PRO A 284 -0.40 8.55 -0.09
C PRO A 284 0.98 9.13 -0.40
N VAL A 285 1.37 10.23 0.26
CA VAL A 285 2.71 10.81 0.07
C VAL A 285 3.79 9.84 0.55
N GLN A 286 3.59 9.23 1.72
CA GLN A 286 4.61 8.36 2.30
C GLN A 286 4.73 7.04 1.52
N ALA A 287 3.60 6.42 1.18
CA ALA A 287 3.53 5.17 0.42
C ALA A 287 4.17 5.33 -0.96
N THR A 288 3.79 6.36 -1.70
CA THR A 288 4.37 6.63 -3.03
C THR A 288 5.87 6.98 -2.92
N ALA A 289 6.31 7.72 -1.89
CA ALA A 289 7.73 8.02 -1.68
C ALA A 289 8.57 6.76 -1.42
N ILE A 290 8.09 5.83 -0.59
CA ILE A 290 8.78 4.56 -0.35
C ILE A 290 8.76 3.71 -1.63
N ARG A 291 7.58 3.49 -2.21
CA ARG A 291 7.38 2.64 -3.39
C ARG A 291 8.25 3.03 -4.58
N THR A 292 8.40 4.33 -4.83
CA THR A 292 9.15 4.85 -5.98
C THR A 292 10.66 4.83 -5.77
N GLY A 293 11.15 4.59 -4.55
CA GLY A 293 12.58 4.65 -4.23
C GLY A 293 13.15 6.07 -4.30
N ILE A 294 12.31 7.11 -4.22
CA ILE A 294 12.80 8.50 -4.13
C ILE A 294 13.52 8.73 -2.80
N VAL A 295 13.17 7.99 -1.75
CA VAL A 295 13.81 8.06 -0.43
C VAL A 295 14.95 7.03 -0.30
N SER A 296 15.83 7.21 0.68
CA SER A 296 16.82 6.20 1.04
C SER A 296 16.19 5.04 1.83
N GLU A 297 16.88 3.89 1.86
CA GLU A 297 16.50 2.73 2.67
C GLU A 297 16.27 3.10 4.14
N GLU A 298 17.22 3.84 4.73
CA GLU A 298 17.13 4.31 6.11
C GLU A 298 15.89 5.18 6.36
N ARG A 299 15.56 6.07 5.41
CA ARG A 299 14.38 6.94 5.53
C ARG A 299 13.10 6.12 5.36
N ALA A 300 13.06 5.14 4.46
CA ALA A 300 11.95 4.22 4.32
C ALA A 300 11.71 3.46 5.63
N GLU A 301 12.73 2.86 6.24
CA GLU A 301 12.63 2.18 7.54
C GLU A 301 12.07 3.11 8.64
N GLN A 302 12.59 4.33 8.74
CA GLN A 302 12.13 5.33 9.73
C GLN A 302 10.65 5.69 9.55
N LEU A 303 10.21 5.90 8.31
CA LEU A 303 8.82 6.18 7.98
C LEU A 303 7.92 5.00 8.31
N THR A 304 8.33 3.78 7.92
CA THR A 304 7.58 2.55 8.16
C THR A 304 7.32 2.37 9.65
N ARG A 305 8.38 2.38 10.47
CA ARG A 305 8.24 2.17 11.93
C ARG A 305 7.33 3.20 12.57
N GLN A 306 7.46 4.46 12.18
CA GLN A 306 6.65 5.53 12.75
C GLN A 306 5.16 5.40 12.37
N ILE A 307 4.86 5.17 11.10
CA ILE A 307 3.46 5.02 10.64
C ILE A 307 2.84 3.78 11.27
N GLU A 308 3.52 2.63 11.28
CA GLU A 308 3.00 1.41 11.92
C GLU A 308 2.73 1.62 13.41
N ARG A 309 3.59 2.37 14.11
CA ARG A 309 3.40 2.71 15.52
C ARG A 309 2.19 3.62 15.74
N ILE A 310 1.93 4.59 14.87
CA ILE A 310 0.74 5.44 14.99
C ILE A 310 -0.51 4.64 14.66
N GLN A 311 -0.44 3.85 13.59
CA GLN A 311 -1.49 2.97 13.10
C GLN A 311 -1.90 1.89 14.13
N SER A 312 -0.94 1.36 14.89
CA SER A 312 -1.22 0.30 15.87
C SER A 312 -2.12 0.73 17.01
N ASN A 313 -2.18 2.03 17.33
CA ASN A 313 -3.09 2.55 18.35
C ASN A 313 -4.57 2.26 18.03
N PHE A 314 -4.89 2.14 16.74
CA PHE A 314 -6.23 1.81 16.27
C PHE A 314 -6.45 0.32 16.08
N ASN A 315 -5.35 -0.44 15.95
CA ASN A 315 -5.36 -1.86 15.59
C ASN A 315 -6.29 -2.16 14.39
N MET A 316 -6.32 -1.27 13.40
CA MET A 316 -7.12 -1.48 12.19
C MET A 316 -6.42 -2.47 11.26
N GLY A 317 -7.22 -3.34 10.65
CA GLY A 317 -6.79 -4.24 9.57
C GLY A 317 -6.44 -3.60 8.23
N PHE A 318 -6.26 -2.28 8.17
CA PHE A 318 -5.96 -1.50 6.96
C PHE A 318 -5.36 -0.14 7.34
N HIS A 319 -4.68 0.56 6.42
CA HIS A 319 -4.08 1.88 6.68
C HIS A 319 -4.99 3.04 6.25
N VAL A 320 -5.29 3.97 7.16
CA VAL A 320 -6.06 5.19 6.82
C VAL A 320 -5.17 6.24 6.15
N MET A 321 -5.75 7.11 5.32
CA MET A 321 -4.96 8.10 4.58
C MET A 321 -4.33 9.16 5.47
N ASN A 322 -5.09 9.79 6.37
CA ASN A 322 -4.50 10.62 7.42
C ASN A 322 -4.17 9.69 8.58
N VAL A 323 -2.89 9.46 8.83
CA VAL A 323 -2.44 8.54 9.89
C VAL A 323 -2.57 9.20 11.26
N ARG A 324 -2.21 10.48 11.36
CA ARG A 324 -2.44 11.31 12.57
C ARG A 324 -3.74 12.10 12.48
N ASP A 325 -4.14 12.66 13.62
CA ASP A 325 -5.22 13.65 13.68
C ASP A 325 -4.87 14.98 13.00
N LEU A 326 -5.86 15.73 12.52
CA LEU A 326 -5.69 17.06 11.90
C LEU A 326 -5.43 18.18 12.92
N THR A 327 -5.93 18.05 14.15
CA THR A 327 -6.02 19.14 15.13
C THR A 327 -5.28 18.87 16.43
N ASP A 328 -5.14 17.60 16.84
CA ASP A 328 -4.52 17.22 18.11
C ASP A 328 -3.88 15.83 17.99
N ASP A 329 -2.55 15.71 18.05
CA ASP A 329 -1.89 14.40 17.94
C ASP A 329 -2.11 13.49 19.17
N THR A 330 -2.79 13.99 20.20
CA THR A 330 -3.26 13.25 21.39
C THR A 330 -4.76 12.96 21.34
N LYS A 331 -5.54 13.72 20.56
CA LYS A 331 -7.01 13.63 20.53
C LYS A 331 -7.59 13.52 19.14
N PRO A 332 -8.75 12.89 19.03
CA PRO A 332 -8.65 11.89 18.03
C PRO A 332 -9.87 12.10 17.11
N ALA A 333 -9.65 12.06 15.80
CA ALA A 333 -10.41 12.81 14.81
C ALA A 333 -11.91 12.64 14.93
N SER A 334 -12.61 13.78 14.87
CA SER A 334 -14.06 13.77 14.74
C SER A 334 -14.45 12.98 13.49
N GLN A 335 -15.32 12.00 13.69
CA GLN A 335 -15.98 11.24 12.63
C GLN A 335 -17.42 11.75 12.39
N GLY A 336 -17.74 12.94 12.94
CA GLY A 336 -19.04 13.59 12.84
C GLY A 336 -19.14 14.53 11.64
N SER A 337 -20.36 14.96 11.29
CA SER A 337 -20.71 15.68 10.06
C SER A 337 -20.39 17.20 10.03
N ALA A 338 -19.45 17.70 10.83
CA ALA A 338 -19.12 19.14 10.89
C ALA A 338 -17.84 19.47 10.09
N MET A 339 -17.98 20.30 9.04
CA MET A 339 -16.96 20.91 8.11
C MET A 339 -15.58 20.21 7.93
N PRO A 340 -15.03 20.15 6.70
CA PRO A 340 -13.86 19.29 6.36
C PRO A 340 -12.53 19.60 7.07
N THR A 341 -12.46 20.59 7.95
CA THR A 341 -11.27 20.87 8.78
C THR A 341 -11.17 20.01 10.03
N GLU A 342 -12.28 19.46 10.53
CA GLU A 342 -12.30 18.59 11.73
C GLU A 342 -12.74 17.15 11.42
N MET A 343 -13.32 16.89 10.24
CA MET A 343 -13.77 15.55 9.84
C MET A 343 -12.64 14.71 9.25
N MET A 344 -12.57 13.44 9.68
CA MET A 344 -11.69 12.45 9.05
C MET A 344 -12.45 11.28 8.45
N VAL A 345 -13.18 11.61 7.39
CA VAL A 345 -13.92 10.73 6.48
C VAL A 345 -13.48 11.03 5.04
N GLY A 346 -13.80 10.16 4.08
CA GLY A 346 -13.38 10.37 2.69
C GLY A 346 -11.85 10.44 2.56
N GLU A 347 -11.37 11.21 1.59
CA GLU A 347 -9.95 11.51 1.32
C GLU A 347 -9.20 12.08 2.54
N ASN A 348 -9.92 12.71 3.47
CA ASN A 348 -9.34 13.39 4.62
C ASN A 348 -9.23 12.50 5.87
N GLY A 349 -9.09 11.19 5.71
CA GLY A 349 -8.76 10.27 6.83
C GLY A 349 -9.55 8.97 6.91
N GLY A 350 -10.38 8.69 5.90
CA GLY A 350 -10.91 7.37 5.64
C GLY A 350 -9.85 6.39 5.11
N TRP A 351 -10.31 5.22 4.69
CA TRP A 351 -9.47 4.20 4.05
C TRP A 351 -9.67 4.18 2.53
N TYR A 352 -8.57 4.17 1.80
CA TYR A 352 -8.50 3.95 0.35
C TYR A 352 -7.44 2.87 0.10
N GLY A 353 -7.77 1.86 -0.70
CA GLY A 353 -6.89 0.71 -0.87
C GLY A 353 -5.72 0.94 -1.83
N ALA A 354 -5.76 1.94 -2.71
CA ALA A 354 -4.60 2.33 -3.52
C ALA A 354 -3.36 2.65 -2.65
N PRO A 355 -3.40 3.67 -1.77
CA PRO A 355 -2.26 3.98 -0.92
C PRO A 355 -1.95 2.88 0.10
N ASP A 356 -2.94 2.10 0.54
CA ASP A 356 -2.74 0.94 1.43
C ASP A 356 -1.90 -0.16 0.75
N ALA A 357 -2.21 -0.47 -0.51
CA ALA A 357 -1.47 -1.45 -1.29
C ALA A 357 -0.04 -0.99 -1.61
N GLU A 358 0.12 0.29 -1.96
CA GLU A 358 1.44 0.89 -2.15
C GLU A 358 2.27 0.83 -0.87
N TRP A 359 1.65 1.01 0.30
CA TRP A 359 2.32 0.95 1.59
C TRP A 359 2.94 -0.41 1.89
N TYR A 360 2.50 -1.50 1.24
CA TYR A 360 3.07 -2.83 1.51
C TYR A 360 4.55 -2.94 1.12
N SER A 361 5.05 -2.06 0.25
CA SER A 361 6.50 -1.96 -0.02
C SER A 361 7.30 -1.60 1.24
N ALA A 362 6.69 -0.87 2.18
CA ALA A 362 7.29 -0.41 3.42
C ALA A 362 7.75 -1.56 4.33
N PHE A 363 7.04 -2.70 4.29
CA PHE A 363 7.34 -3.86 5.16
C PHE A 363 8.62 -4.59 4.78
N VAL A 364 9.00 -4.55 3.50
CA VAL A 364 10.25 -5.14 3.02
C VAL A 364 11.44 -4.48 3.73
N HIS A 365 11.43 -3.14 3.81
CA HIS A 365 12.51 -2.34 4.41
C HIS A 365 12.74 -2.64 5.89
N ILE A 366 11.69 -2.90 6.68
CA ILE A 366 11.84 -3.24 8.10
C ILE A 366 12.06 -4.74 8.36
N GLY A 367 12.07 -5.57 7.32
CA GLY A 367 12.27 -7.01 7.44
C GLY A 367 11.10 -7.76 8.08
N ASP A 368 9.89 -7.20 8.06
CA ASP A 368 8.70 -7.79 8.69
C ASP A 368 7.82 -8.56 7.69
N ARG A 369 8.09 -9.86 7.56
CA ARG A 369 7.42 -10.76 6.60
C ARG A 369 5.95 -11.05 6.91
N GLY A 370 5.49 -10.89 8.15
CA GLY A 370 4.12 -11.28 8.53
C GLY A 370 3.09 -10.16 8.43
N MET A 371 3.50 -8.93 8.08
CA MET A 371 2.60 -7.77 8.05
C MET A 371 1.68 -7.76 6.83
N ILE A 372 2.20 -8.11 5.65
CA ILE A 372 1.40 -8.23 4.42
C ILE A 372 0.26 -9.26 4.59
N PRO A 373 0.52 -10.54 4.94
CA PRO A 373 -0.57 -11.51 5.12
C PRO A 373 -1.51 -11.14 6.27
N TYR A 374 -1.02 -10.46 7.32
CA TYR A 374 -1.90 -9.93 8.37
C TYR A 374 -2.92 -8.94 7.81
N TYR A 375 -2.46 -7.88 7.12
CA TYR A 375 -3.35 -6.83 6.63
C TYR A 375 -4.32 -7.35 5.55
N ILE A 376 -3.87 -8.29 4.70
CA ILE A 376 -4.76 -9.01 3.78
C ILE A 376 -5.85 -9.75 4.55
N ASN A 377 -5.49 -10.59 5.51
CA ASN A 377 -6.46 -11.39 6.25
C ASN A 377 -7.46 -10.52 7.04
N GLU A 378 -7.00 -9.44 7.67
CA GLU A 378 -7.88 -8.54 8.40
C GLU A 378 -8.80 -7.74 7.45
N SER A 379 -8.29 -7.31 6.30
CA SER A 379 -9.13 -6.68 5.25
C SER A 379 -10.16 -7.66 4.70
N MET A 380 -9.78 -8.92 4.47
CA MET A 380 -10.69 -9.96 3.99
C MET A 380 -11.75 -10.34 5.03
N LYS A 381 -11.42 -10.37 6.33
CA LYS A 381 -12.43 -10.53 7.40
C LYS A 381 -13.47 -9.42 7.38
N LYS A 382 -13.06 -8.18 7.08
CA LYS A 382 -13.98 -7.04 6.93
C LYS A 382 -14.84 -7.19 5.68
N PHE A 383 -14.25 -7.62 4.57
CA PHE A 383 -14.99 -7.94 3.35
C PHE A 383 -16.05 -9.03 3.60
N GLU A 384 -15.70 -10.12 4.28
CA GLU A 384 -16.66 -11.19 4.63
C GLU A 384 -17.85 -10.67 5.47
N GLN A 385 -17.58 -9.73 6.38
CA GLN A 385 -18.62 -9.15 7.24
C GLN A 385 -19.53 -8.16 6.52
N THR A 386 -18.97 -7.36 5.61
CA THR A 386 -19.64 -6.19 5.03
C THR A 386 -20.12 -6.42 3.60
N GLY A 387 -19.53 -7.38 2.87
CA GLY A 387 -19.71 -7.56 1.44
C GLY A 387 -19.32 -6.33 0.62
N PHE A 388 -18.55 -5.41 1.20
CA PHE A 388 -18.31 -4.08 0.64
C PHE A 388 -17.52 -4.14 -0.67
N THR A 389 -17.99 -3.44 -1.71
CA THR A 389 -17.35 -3.46 -3.04
C THR A 389 -17.11 -2.11 -3.75
N GLY A 390 -16.85 -1.02 -3.02
CA GLY A 390 -16.65 0.32 -3.61
C GLY A 390 -15.58 1.18 -2.91
N ALA A 391 -15.87 2.48 -2.76
CA ALA A 391 -15.02 3.51 -2.14
C ALA A 391 -15.50 3.92 -0.76
N THR A 392 -16.54 3.28 -0.20
CA THR A 392 -16.98 3.61 1.16
C THR A 392 -15.77 3.54 2.07
N THR A 393 -15.36 4.72 2.49
CA THR A 393 -14.33 4.85 3.49
C THR A 393 -14.87 4.19 4.75
N TYR A 394 -14.02 3.49 5.49
CA TYR A 394 -14.39 3.08 6.83
C TYR A 394 -14.05 4.21 7.79
N LYS A 395 -14.94 4.42 8.77
CA LYS A 395 -14.56 5.15 9.97
C LYS A 395 -13.41 4.40 10.64
N ARG A 396 -12.69 5.08 11.51
CA ARG A 396 -11.59 4.49 12.30
C ARG A 396 -12.02 3.37 13.27
N ASP A 397 -13.30 3.02 13.33
CA ASP A 397 -13.78 1.79 14.00
C ASP A 397 -13.61 0.53 13.13
N GLY A 398 -13.24 0.70 11.86
CA GLY A 398 -12.93 -0.39 10.95
C GLY A 398 -14.13 -1.16 10.39
N VAL A 399 -15.37 -0.79 10.73
CA VAL A 399 -16.59 -1.50 10.33
C VAL A 399 -17.74 -0.58 9.92
N SER A 400 -17.80 0.65 10.42
CA SER A 400 -18.82 1.61 10.03
C SER A 400 -18.40 2.29 8.74
N PRO A 401 -19.23 2.30 7.69
CA PRO A 401 -19.06 3.19 6.57
C PRO A 401 -19.01 4.64 7.06
N ALA A 402 -18.04 5.38 6.55
CA ALA A 402 -17.84 6.82 6.77
C ALA A 402 -18.58 7.67 5.73
N ASP A 403 -19.22 7.04 4.75
CA ASP A 403 -20.05 7.69 3.75
C ASP A 403 -21.53 7.36 3.93
N ASP A 404 -22.39 8.39 4.00
CA ASP A 404 -23.84 8.30 4.22
C ASP A 404 -24.64 8.09 2.91
N GLY A 405 -24.04 7.57 1.84
CA GLY A 405 -24.79 7.28 0.62
C GLY A 405 -24.00 7.01 -0.65
N TRP A 406 -22.68 7.26 -0.69
CA TRP A 406 -21.85 6.96 -1.87
C TRP A 406 -21.28 5.55 -1.80
N TRP A 407 -22.17 4.55 -1.89
CA TRP A 407 -21.82 3.13 -1.92
C TRP A 407 -21.08 2.70 -3.20
N GLU A 408 -20.70 3.64 -4.09
CA GLU A 408 -20.77 3.41 -5.55
C GLU A 408 -19.55 3.87 -6.37
N CYS A 409 -18.49 4.43 -5.78
CA CYS A 409 -17.28 4.84 -6.55
C CYS A 409 -16.05 3.99 -6.19
N MET A 410 -14.97 4.03 -6.99
CA MET A 410 -13.59 3.51 -6.84
C MET A 410 -13.30 2.03 -6.38
N PRO A 411 -12.42 1.30 -7.09
CA PRO A 411 -11.88 -0.05 -6.81
C PRO A 411 -11.10 -0.35 -5.53
N ASN A 412 -11.27 0.40 -4.45
CA ASN A 412 -10.29 0.39 -3.35
C ASN A 412 -10.08 -0.97 -2.68
N MET A 413 -11.12 -1.81 -2.60
CA MET A 413 -11.02 -3.08 -1.87
C MET A 413 -10.04 -4.11 -2.43
N ALA A 414 -9.81 -4.09 -3.75
CA ALA A 414 -9.08 -5.16 -4.43
C ALA A 414 -7.60 -4.77 -4.60
N LEU A 415 -7.27 -3.48 -4.46
CA LEU A 415 -5.92 -2.97 -4.56
C LEU A 415 -4.95 -3.55 -3.53
N PRO A 416 -5.32 -3.80 -2.26
CA PRO A 416 -4.45 -4.52 -1.33
C PRO A 416 -3.97 -5.88 -1.87
N ILE A 417 -4.79 -6.55 -2.69
CA ILE A 417 -4.43 -7.83 -3.33
C ILE A 417 -3.35 -7.62 -4.39
N TRP A 418 -3.35 -6.51 -5.12
CA TRP A 418 -2.19 -6.12 -5.94
C TRP A 418 -0.94 -5.97 -5.07
N GLY A 419 -1.04 -5.30 -3.91
CA GLY A 419 0.08 -5.20 -2.95
C GLY A 419 0.59 -6.56 -2.47
N LEU A 420 -0.30 -7.53 -2.23
CA LEU A 420 0.07 -8.92 -1.90
C LEU A 420 0.87 -9.58 -3.03
N TYR A 421 0.41 -9.46 -4.28
CA TYR A 421 1.11 -10.05 -5.43
C TYR A 421 2.45 -9.38 -5.70
N THR A 422 2.51 -8.05 -5.62
CA THR A 422 3.71 -7.27 -5.94
C THR A 422 4.78 -7.33 -4.85
N TYR A 423 4.41 -7.25 -3.58
CA TYR A 423 5.37 -7.19 -2.47
C TYR A 423 5.43 -8.47 -1.65
N GLY A 424 4.33 -9.20 -1.48
CA GLY A 424 4.33 -10.49 -0.77
C GLY A 424 4.89 -11.62 -1.64
N TYR A 425 4.18 -11.95 -2.72
CA TYR A 425 4.63 -12.97 -3.69
C TYR A 425 5.76 -12.48 -4.60
N GLY A 426 5.89 -11.16 -4.76
CA GLY A 426 7.08 -10.52 -5.33
C GLY A 426 7.03 -10.25 -6.82
N PHE A 427 5.87 -10.28 -7.47
CA PHE A 427 5.76 -10.02 -8.92
C PHE A 427 5.89 -8.53 -9.24
N GLN A 428 7.12 -8.08 -9.51
CA GLN A 428 7.47 -6.69 -9.76
C GLN A 428 7.81 -6.48 -11.23
N SER A 429 6.82 -6.04 -12.00
CA SER A 429 6.95 -5.78 -13.44
C SER A 429 7.52 -4.38 -13.70
N SER A 430 8.45 -4.28 -14.65
CA SER A 430 8.99 -3.02 -15.15
C SER A 430 9.12 -3.03 -16.69
N VAL A 431 9.60 -1.93 -17.26
CA VAL A 431 9.90 -1.83 -18.69
C VAL A 431 10.98 -2.86 -19.09
N GLU A 432 12.00 -3.01 -18.24
CA GLU A 432 13.16 -3.88 -18.44
C GLU A 432 12.80 -5.37 -18.33
N GLY A 433 11.88 -5.74 -17.44
CA GLY A 433 11.51 -7.15 -17.26
C GLY A 433 10.66 -7.41 -16.01
N LEU A 434 10.57 -8.68 -15.63
CA LEU A 434 9.87 -9.12 -14.42
C LEU A 434 10.91 -9.54 -13.37
N ASN A 435 10.93 -8.85 -12.24
CA ASN A 435 11.61 -9.34 -11.05
C ASN A 435 10.59 -10.07 -10.19
N ILE A 436 10.91 -11.31 -9.83
CA ILE A 436 10.21 -12.09 -8.82
C ILE A 436 11.03 -11.94 -7.54
N ALA A 437 10.59 -11.05 -6.64
CA ALA A 437 11.27 -10.66 -5.41
C ALA A 437 10.43 -11.03 -4.17
N PRO A 438 10.33 -12.33 -3.79
CA PRO A 438 9.36 -12.76 -2.80
C PRO A 438 9.71 -12.30 -1.39
N PHE A 439 8.72 -11.75 -0.70
CA PHE A 439 8.80 -11.36 0.71
C PHE A 439 7.70 -12.05 1.55
N ILE A 440 7.59 -13.36 1.35
CA ILE A 440 6.58 -14.21 2.00
C ILE A 440 6.87 -14.43 3.49
N SER A 441 5.82 -14.68 4.28
CA SER A 441 5.93 -15.18 5.67
C SER A 441 6.11 -16.69 5.72
N GLU A 442 6.49 -17.22 6.88
CA GLU A 442 6.52 -18.66 7.13
C GLU A 442 5.15 -19.33 6.92
N GLY A 443 4.05 -18.60 7.17
CA GLY A 443 2.69 -19.08 6.93
C GLY A 443 2.32 -19.23 5.45
N MET A 444 3.04 -18.56 4.57
CA MET A 444 2.83 -18.58 3.12
C MET A 444 3.71 -19.62 2.39
N VAL A 445 4.65 -20.25 3.10
CA VAL A 445 5.48 -21.33 2.54
C VAL A 445 4.60 -22.50 2.12
N GLY A 446 4.87 -23.03 0.93
CA GLY A 446 4.07 -24.05 0.26
C GLY A 446 3.14 -23.49 -0.81
N SER A 447 2.95 -22.16 -0.87
CA SER A 447 2.01 -21.57 -1.85
C SER A 447 2.47 -21.86 -3.27
N ARG A 448 1.51 -22.16 -4.15
CA ARG A 448 1.66 -22.26 -5.60
C ARG A 448 0.84 -21.12 -6.19
N VAL A 449 1.49 -20.12 -6.76
CA VAL A 449 0.83 -18.89 -7.23
C VAL A 449 0.84 -18.85 -8.74
N GLU A 450 -0.34 -18.65 -9.32
CA GLU A 450 -0.52 -18.42 -10.74
C GLU A 450 -0.43 -16.92 -11.03
N TYR A 451 0.30 -16.54 -12.08
CA TYR A 451 0.45 -15.15 -12.50
C TYR A 451 0.62 -15.05 -14.01
N ARG A 452 0.02 -14.03 -14.64
CA ARG A 452 0.15 -13.81 -16.08
C ARG A 452 0.93 -12.53 -16.37
N TRP A 453 1.98 -12.64 -17.19
CA TRP A 453 2.82 -11.50 -17.59
C TRP A 453 3.28 -11.63 -19.05
N ARG A 454 3.15 -10.55 -19.83
CA ARG A 454 3.45 -10.51 -21.28
C ARG A 454 2.82 -11.68 -22.06
N SER A 455 1.56 -11.95 -21.73
CA SER A 455 0.74 -13.06 -22.25
C SER A 455 1.41 -14.43 -22.09
N THR A 456 2.14 -14.61 -20.98
CA THR A 456 2.81 -15.83 -20.58
C THR A 456 2.35 -16.17 -19.18
N ASP A 457 1.96 -17.43 -18.97
CA ASP A 457 1.55 -17.92 -17.66
C ASP A 457 2.78 -18.33 -16.86
N PHE A 458 2.80 -17.94 -15.60
CA PHE A 458 3.81 -18.26 -14.62
C PHE A 458 3.17 -19.04 -13.49
N GLU A 459 3.80 -20.15 -13.12
CA GLU A 459 3.53 -20.85 -11.86
C GLU A 459 4.76 -20.67 -10.96
N VAL A 460 4.55 -20.12 -9.76
CA VAL A 460 5.60 -19.96 -8.76
C VAL A 460 5.26 -20.74 -7.50
N THR A 461 6.06 -21.74 -7.16
CA THR A 461 5.95 -22.48 -5.91
C THR A 461 7.00 -22.04 -4.90
N TYR A 462 6.57 -21.65 -3.70
CA TYR A 462 7.45 -21.21 -2.62
C TYR A 462 7.75 -22.34 -1.64
N ARG A 463 8.79 -23.15 -1.89
CA ARG A 463 9.16 -24.29 -1.03
C ARG A 463 9.77 -23.88 0.31
N GLY A 464 10.27 -22.66 0.40
CA GLY A 464 10.73 -22.00 1.62
C GLY A 464 10.89 -20.50 1.41
N LEU A 465 11.33 -19.76 2.44
CA LEU A 465 11.53 -18.30 2.35
C LEU A 465 12.57 -17.88 1.31
N TYR A 466 13.45 -18.81 0.92
CA TYR A 466 14.60 -18.59 0.05
C TYR A 466 14.78 -19.74 -0.97
N ASP A 467 13.74 -20.53 -1.20
CA ASP A 467 13.74 -21.68 -2.10
C ASP A 467 12.46 -21.71 -2.94
N PHE A 468 12.60 -21.49 -4.24
CA PHE A 468 11.49 -21.25 -5.16
C PHE A 468 11.57 -22.15 -6.38
N VAL A 469 10.42 -22.51 -6.94
CA VAL A 469 10.30 -23.10 -8.26
C VAL A 469 9.51 -22.13 -9.12
N VAL A 470 10.10 -21.68 -10.23
CA VAL A 470 9.49 -20.74 -11.17
C VAL A 470 9.38 -21.42 -12.53
N ALA A 471 8.15 -21.57 -13.02
CA ALA A 471 7.86 -22.17 -14.32
C ALA A 471 7.22 -21.15 -15.26
N PHE A 472 7.77 -21.04 -16.48
CA PHE A 472 7.22 -20.22 -17.57
C PHE A 472 7.75 -20.73 -18.91
N ASP A 473 6.99 -20.57 -20.00
CA ASP A 473 7.24 -21.30 -21.26
C ASP A 473 7.97 -20.49 -22.35
N ARG A 474 8.22 -19.19 -22.12
CA ARG A 474 8.79 -18.28 -23.12
C ARG A 474 10.07 -17.59 -22.64
N ALA A 475 11.02 -17.41 -23.55
CA ALA A 475 12.24 -16.65 -23.27
C ALA A 475 11.88 -15.17 -23.03
N LEU A 476 11.99 -14.74 -21.77
CA LEU A 476 11.62 -13.41 -21.30
C LEU A 476 12.67 -12.92 -20.28
N PRO A 477 12.83 -11.60 -20.10
CA PRO A 477 13.75 -11.04 -19.11
C PRO A 477 13.15 -11.19 -17.70
N VAL A 478 13.34 -12.38 -17.10
CA VAL A 478 12.83 -12.73 -15.78
C VAL A 478 14.00 -12.95 -14.82
N ASN A 479 13.93 -12.33 -13.65
CA ASN A 479 14.88 -12.54 -12.58
C ASN A 479 14.18 -13.00 -11.31
N VAL A 480 14.86 -13.83 -10.52
CA VAL A 480 14.54 -14.01 -9.09
C VAL A 480 15.46 -13.11 -8.27
N GLN A 481 14.89 -12.46 -7.27
CA GLN A 481 15.59 -11.58 -6.34
C GLN A 481 15.40 -12.06 -4.90
N PHE A 482 16.51 -12.20 -4.18
CA PHE A 482 16.50 -12.40 -2.75
C PHE A 482 16.83 -11.07 -2.08
N VAL A 483 15.82 -10.45 -1.48
CA VAL A 483 15.91 -9.16 -0.79
C VAL A 483 16.42 -9.32 0.66
N ASN A 484 16.74 -8.20 1.31
CA ASN A 484 17.16 -8.12 2.72
C ASN A 484 18.41 -8.93 3.06
N GLN A 485 19.36 -9.00 2.13
CA GLN A 485 20.68 -9.58 2.37
C GLN A 485 21.70 -8.46 2.68
N THR A 486 22.83 -8.80 3.28
CA THR A 486 23.90 -7.82 3.54
C THR A 486 24.46 -7.30 2.22
N ALA A 487 24.41 -5.98 2.02
CA ALA A 487 24.94 -5.30 0.84
C ALA A 487 26.42 -5.65 0.59
N ALA A 488 26.79 -5.81 -0.69
CA ALA A 488 28.13 -6.19 -1.15
C ALA A 488 28.68 -7.54 -0.66
N LYS A 489 27.91 -8.33 0.11
CA LYS A 489 28.27 -9.71 0.46
C LYS A 489 28.00 -10.65 -0.71
N SER A 490 28.88 -11.62 -0.91
CA SER A 490 28.70 -12.68 -1.92
C SER A 490 27.97 -13.88 -1.31
N TYR A 491 27.00 -14.40 -2.05
CA TYR A 491 26.18 -15.55 -1.68
C TYR A 491 26.28 -16.64 -2.74
N GLU A 492 26.04 -17.88 -2.32
CA GLU A 492 25.89 -19.00 -3.24
C GLU A 492 24.41 -19.16 -3.60
N VAL A 493 24.09 -19.16 -4.90
CA VAL A 493 22.75 -19.45 -5.40
C VAL A 493 22.79 -20.72 -6.23
N SER A 494 21.93 -21.68 -5.90
CA SER A 494 21.67 -22.87 -6.71
C SER A 494 20.59 -22.56 -7.73
N VAL A 495 20.84 -22.79 -9.02
CA VAL A 495 19.83 -22.77 -10.08
C VAL A 495 19.87 -24.08 -10.83
N ASN A 496 18.78 -24.85 -10.77
CA ASN A 496 18.67 -26.19 -11.35
C ASN A 496 19.84 -27.11 -10.94
N GLY A 497 20.25 -27.00 -9.66
CA GLY A 497 21.37 -27.74 -9.07
C GLY A 497 22.77 -27.18 -9.35
N ALA A 498 22.92 -26.25 -10.30
CA ALA A 498 24.18 -25.56 -10.57
C ALA A 498 24.39 -24.40 -9.60
N VAL A 499 25.53 -24.35 -8.92
CA VAL A 499 25.84 -23.32 -7.93
C VAL A 499 26.65 -22.19 -8.58
N ARG A 500 26.21 -20.95 -8.35
CA ARG A 500 26.93 -19.73 -8.75
C ARG A 500 27.09 -18.79 -7.56
N THR A 501 28.19 -18.05 -7.54
CA THR A 501 28.40 -16.97 -6.57
C THR A 501 27.84 -15.67 -7.13
N VAL A 502 26.98 -15.01 -6.37
CA VAL A 502 26.32 -13.75 -6.75
C VAL A 502 26.51 -12.75 -5.61
N THR A 503 26.94 -11.53 -5.93
CA THR A 503 27.12 -10.46 -4.94
C THR A 503 25.85 -9.64 -4.82
N ALA A 504 25.39 -9.42 -3.59
CA ALA A 504 24.27 -8.53 -3.31
C ALA A 504 24.61 -7.08 -3.70
N ASP A 505 23.64 -6.36 -4.26
CA ASP A 505 23.80 -4.95 -4.60
C ASP A 505 23.84 -4.03 -3.37
N ALA A 506 23.81 -2.71 -3.61
CA ALA A 506 23.85 -1.70 -2.55
C ALA A 506 22.62 -1.73 -1.63
N SER A 507 21.49 -2.25 -2.12
CA SER A 507 20.25 -2.45 -1.37
C SER A 507 20.19 -3.83 -0.73
N GLY A 508 21.24 -4.65 -0.86
CA GLY A 508 21.21 -5.99 -0.28
C GLY A 508 20.41 -7.00 -1.10
N THR A 509 20.25 -6.78 -2.40
CA THR A 509 19.48 -7.69 -3.26
C THR A 509 20.40 -8.60 -4.06
N VAL A 510 20.17 -9.92 -3.98
CA VAL A 510 20.85 -10.93 -4.80
C VAL A 510 19.96 -11.26 -6.00
N THR A 511 20.37 -10.82 -7.19
CA THR A 511 19.58 -10.96 -8.43
C THR A 511 20.10 -12.08 -9.32
N VAL A 512 19.19 -12.90 -9.83
CA VAL A 512 19.50 -14.08 -10.62
C VAL A 512 18.57 -14.22 -11.83
N ALA A 513 19.11 -14.12 -13.04
CA ALA A 513 18.36 -14.32 -14.27
C ALA A 513 17.95 -15.79 -14.46
N LEU A 514 16.74 -15.97 -15.00
CA LEU A 514 16.12 -17.26 -15.31
C LEU A 514 15.99 -17.48 -16.81
N ASP A 515 16.01 -18.73 -17.22
CA ASP A 515 15.70 -19.16 -18.58
C ASP A 515 14.27 -19.70 -18.66
N ALA A 516 13.69 -19.76 -19.86
CA ALA A 516 12.40 -20.41 -20.05
C ALA A 516 12.44 -21.89 -19.64
N GLY A 517 11.35 -22.37 -19.05
CA GLY A 517 11.19 -23.71 -18.50
C GLY A 517 10.94 -23.66 -16.99
N VAL A 518 11.24 -24.78 -16.33
CA VAL A 518 11.14 -24.91 -14.87
C VAL A 518 12.49 -24.58 -14.25
N ASN A 519 12.51 -23.62 -13.35
CA ASN A 519 13.70 -23.15 -12.66
C ASN A 519 13.57 -23.38 -11.16
N GLU A 520 14.41 -24.23 -10.60
CA GLU A 520 14.56 -24.37 -9.15
C GLU A 520 15.67 -23.43 -8.67
N VAL A 521 15.34 -22.47 -7.82
CA VAL A 521 16.24 -21.38 -7.41
C VAL A 521 16.30 -21.32 -5.89
N THR A 522 17.49 -21.47 -5.32
CA THR A 522 17.70 -21.48 -3.87
C THR A 522 18.88 -20.62 -3.47
N LEU A 523 18.68 -19.67 -2.56
CA LEU A 523 19.77 -18.94 -1.90
C LEU A 523 20.33 -19.81 -0.77
N LYS A 524 21.62 -20.16 -0.86
CA LYS A 524 22.29 -20.96 0.17
C LYS A 524 22.86 -20.07 1.26
N ASN A 525 22.64 -20.45 2.51
CA ASN A 525 23.10 -19.73 3.69
C ASN A 525 22.70 -18.23 3.63
N PRO A 526 21.39 -17.94 3.50
CA PRO A 526 20.90 -16.56 3.56
C PRO A 526 21.29 -15.92 4.90
N ASP A 527 21.24 -14.60 4.95
CA ASP A 527 21.35 -13.91 6.23
C ASP A 527 20.29 -14.42 7.22
N SER A 528 20.68 -14.51 8.49
CA SER A 528 19.82 -15.09 9.51
C SER A 528 18.59 -14.20 9.73
N GLU A 529 17.42 -14.82 9.65
CA GLU A 529 16.14 -14.24 10.09
C GLU A 529 16.09 -14.05 11.62
N GLU A 530 17.00 -14.70 12.35
CA GLU A 530 17.18 -14.57 13.79
C GLU A 530 18.40 -13.70 14.11
N LYS A 531 18.17 -12.59 14.81
CA LYS A 531 19.23 -11.75 15.38
C LYS A 531 19.46 -12.20 16.83
N LEU A 532 20.53 -12.94 17.04
CA LEU A 532 20.83 -13.62 18.31
C LEU A 532 21.14 -12.68 19.48
N GLU A 533 21.52 -11.44 19.23
CA GLU A 533 21.78 -10.44 20.26
C GLU A 533 21.19 -9.09 19.85
N TYR A 534 20.26 -8.59 20.65
CA TYR A 534 19.90 -7.18 20.63
C TYR A 534 20.85 -6.43 21.57
N THR A 535 21.62 -5.47 21.03
CA THR A 535 22.66 -4.75 21.78
C THR A 535 22.17 -3.44 22.41
N GLY A 536 20.90 -3.08 22.21
CA GLY A 536 20.29 -1.89 22.82
C GLY A 536 19.66 -2.18 24.19
N GLU A 537 19.01 -1.17 24.76
CA GLU A 537 18.36 -1.27 26.08
C GLU A 537 16.95 -1.89 26.04
N ASN A 538 16.24 -1.78 24.91
CA ASN A 538 14.91 -2.34 24.70
C ASN A 538 14.70 -2.83 23.26
N ALA A 539 14.58 -4.15 23.06
CA ALA A 539 14.39 -4.78 21.76
C ALA A 539 13.08 -4.37 21.07
N PHE A 540 12.12 -3.84 21.83
CA PHE A 540 10.85 -3.34 21.29
C PHE A 540 10.83 -1.85 21.00
N ALA A 541 11.92 -1.10 21.24
CA ALA A 541 11.92 0.33 21.00
C ALA A 541 11.54 0.69 19.55
N LEU A 542 10.60 1.63 19.38
CA LEU A 542 10.06 2.09 18.09
C LEU A 542 9.18 1.06 17.34
N ASN A 543 8.89 -0.10 17.93
CA ASN A 543 8.02 -1.10 17.33
C ASN A 543 6.54 -0.84 17.63
N ALA A 544 5.68 -1.22 16.69
CA ALA A 544 4.26 -1.03 16.84
C ALA A 544 3.66 -1.93 17.95
N VAL A 545 2.78 -1.37 18.78
CA VAL A 545 2.08 -2.09 19.84
C VAL A 545 0.57 -1.99 19.64
N ARG A 546 -0.06 -3.13 19.38
CA ARG A 546 -1.46 -3.28 18.96
C ARG A 546 -2.35 -3.81 20.09
N PRO A 547 -3.21 -2.97 20.71
CA PRO A 547 -4.20 -3.44 21.67
C PRO A 547 -5.40 -4.10 20.98
N SER A 548 -5.97 -5.16 21.58
CA SER A 548 -7.05 -5.95 20.96
C SER A 548 -8.43 -5.30 20.97
N SER A 549 -8.66 -4.23 21.73
CA SER A 549 -9.91 -3.49 21.65
C SER A 549 -9.77 -2.01 22.02
N THR A 550 -10.43 -1.19 21.21
CA THR A 550 -10.79 0.22 21.45
C THR A 550 -12.25 0.41 21.00
N MET A 551 -13.17 -0.46 21.45
CA MET A 551 -14.55 -0.43 20.96
C MET A 551 -15.36 0.71 21.59
N LEU A 552 -16.00 1.52 20.74
CA LEU A 552 -16.72 2.76 21.02
C LEU A 552 -18.24 2.49 20.99
N ASP A 553 -18.91 2.59 22.14
CA ASP A 553 -20.38 2.67 22.17
C ASP A 553 -20.79 4.15 22.23
N GLY A 554 -21.21 4.70 21.08
CA GLY A 554 -21.93 5.97 20.97
C GLY A 554 -21.21 7.27 21.36
N LEU A 555 -19.94 7.22 21.79
CA LEU A 555 -19.11 8.39 22.07
C LEU A 555 -17.80 8.22 21.34
N VAL A 556 -17.70 8.81 20.15
CA VAL A 556 -16.43 9.00 19.46
C VAL A 556 -15.44 9.55 20.50
N THR A 557 -14.30 8.88 20.64
CA THR A 557 -13.01 9.47 21.06
C THR A 557 -12.62 9.63 22.53
N LYS A 558 -13.39 9.17 23.53
CA LYS A 558 -12.99 9.46 24.94
C LYS A 558 -11.77 8.69 25.49
N TYR A 559 -11.35 7.59 24.88
CA TYR A 559 -10.22 6.77 25.37
C TYR A 559 -9.48 6.09 24.22
N TRP A 560 -8.82 6.87 23.37
CA TRP A 560 -7.80 6.29 22.50
C TRP A 560 -6.64 5.85 23.41
N ALA A 561 -5.95 4.77 23.03
CA ALA A 561 -4.69 4.44 23.69
C ALA A 561 -3.74 5.58 23.35
N GLU A 562 -3.71 6.63 24.17
CA GLU A 562 -2.67 7.63 24.12
C GLU A 562 -1.36 6.87 24.33
N GLN A 563 -0.72 6.52 23.21
CA GLN A 563 0.64 6.06 23.11
C GLN A 563 0.98 4.98 24.13
N LEU A 564 0.44 3.77 23.99
CA LEU A 564 1.08 2.63 24.65
C LEU A 564 2.50 2.57 24.09
N THR A 565 3.48 2.97 24.91
CA THR A 565 4.83 3.17 24.41
C THR A 565 5.54 1.82 24.35
N ASP A 566 6.32 1.67 23.29
CA ASP A 566 7.17 0.53 23.00
C ASP A 566 8.57 0.69 23.63
N GLY A 567 8.74 1.69 24.52
CA GLY A 567 10.05 2.15 25.00
C GLY A 567 10.25 3.67 24.99
N VAL A 568 9.45 4.44 24.22
CA VAL A 568 9.62 5.90 24.10
C VAL A 568 8.74 6.65 25.10
N LYS A 569 9.33 7.25 26.13
CA LYS A 569 8.60 8.15 27.05
C LYS A 569 8.18 9.45 26.34
N SER A 570 6.89 9.65 26.12
CA SER A 570 6.35 10.95 25.71
C SER A 570 6.32 11.92 26.88
N GLY A 571 6.64 13.18 26.59
CA GLY A 571 7.01 14.21 27.57
C GLY A 571 5.86 14.73 28.44
N GLY A 572 5.43 13.95 29.44
CA GLY A 572 4.90 14.50 30.68
C GLY A 572 3.42 14.28 31.00
N GLU A 573 2.64 13.59 30.18
CA GLU A 573 1.29 13.13 30.54
C GLU A 573 1.17 11.61 30.32
N ASP A 574 0.71 10.90 31.36
CA ASP A 574 0.73 9.45 31.51
C ASP A 574 -0.27 8.74 30.57
N GLY A 575 0.12 8.57 29.31
CA GLY A 575 -0.56 7.70 28.36
C GLY A 575 -0.61 6.26 28.92
N HIS A 576 -1.81 5.72 29.07
CA HIS A 576 -2.00 4.32 29.46
C HIS A 576 -3.07 3.68 28.61
N TRP A 577 -2.82 2.44 28.20
CA TRP A 577 -3.87 1.60 27.64
C TRP A 577 -4.72 1.02 28.76
N LYS A 578 -6.03 1.14 28.61
CA LYS A 578 -7.05 0.49 29.43
C LYS A 578 -8.10 -0.15 28.53
N PRO A 579 -8.32 -1.47 28.61
CA PRO A 579 -9.36 -2.12 27.82
C PRO A 579 -10.77 -1.70 28.25
N ALA A 580 -11.70 -1.68 27.31
CA ALA A 580 -13.10 -1.36 27.58
C ALA A 580 -13.73 -2.39 28.52
N ALA A 581 -14.69 -1.98 29.36
CA ALA A 581 -15.37 -2.87 30.30
C ALA A 581 -16.08 -4.07 29.64
N SER A 582 -16.39 -3.97 28.35
CA SER A 582 -17.04 -5.01 27.54
C SER A 582 -16.07 -5.99 26.84
N ASP A 583 -14.76 -5.72 26.83
CA ASP A 583 -13.77 -6.59 26.18
C ASP A 583 -13.72 -7.99 26.84
N LYS A 584 -14.00 -9.05 26.09
CA LYS A 584 -14.00 -10.39 26.67
C LYS A 584 -12.62 -11.02 26.74
N SER A 585 -11.62 -10.47 26.06
CA SER A 585 -10.27 -11.06 25.95
C SER A 585 -9.23 -9.97 25.64
N PRO A 586 -9.00 -9.03 26.58
CA PRO A 586 -8.04 -7.96 26.38
C PRO A 586 -6.62 -8.51 26.22
N SER A 587 -5.92 -7.99 25.21
CA SER A 587 -4.54 -8.32 24.93
C SER A 587 -3.78 -7.16 24.30
N ILE A 588 -2.46 -7.21 24.42
CA ILE A 588 -1.51 -6.33 23.77
C ILE A 588 -0.63 -7.19 22.86
N THR A 589 -0.45 -6.81 21.60
CA THR A 589 0.46 -7.47 20.66
C THR A 589 1.59 -6.54 20.27
N VAL A 590 2.84 -6.93 20.53
CA VAL A 590 4.02 -6.20 20.06
C VAL A 590 4.43 -6.74 18.70
N VAL A 591 4.53 -5.85 17.72
CA VAL A 591 4.93 -6.13 16.33
C VAL A 591 6.41 -5.84 16.17
N ASN A 592 7.26 -6.83 16.45
CA ASN A 592 8.70 -6.65 16.38
C ASN A 592 9.25 -6.95 14.98
N GLY A 593 8.65 -7.91 14.26
CA GLY A 593 9.00 -8.27 12.88
C GLY A 593 10.32 -9.05 12.74
N THR A 594 11.30 -8.74 13.59
CA THR A 594 12.57 -9.46 13.72
C THR A 594 12.47 -10.56 14.78
N ARG A 595 13.18 -11.68 14.64
CA ARG A 595 13.35 -12.64 15.74
C ARG A 595 14.53 -12.23 16.61
N TYR A 596 14.26 -11.81 17.85
CA TYR A 596 15.27 -11.65 18.90
C TYR A 596 15.09 -12.74 19.95
N VAL A 597 16.20 -13.31 20.43
CA VAL A 597 16.17 -14.14 21.64
C VAL A 597 15.97 -13.20 22.82
N LEU A 598 14.74 -13.11 23.32
CA LEU A 598 14.44 -12.31 24.49
C LEU A 598 14.82 -13.09 25.75
N SER A 599 15.22 -12.36 26.78
CA SER A 599 15.47 -12.89 28.12
C SER A 599 14.32 -12.54 29.07
N GLU A 600 13.75 -11.35 28.90
CA GLU A 600 12.75 -10.77 29.78
C GLU A 600 11.80 -9.85 29.00
N ILE A 601 10.53 -9.88 29.36
CA ILE A 601 9.54 -8.86 28.99
C ILE A 601 9.10 -8.15 30.26
N ALA A 602 9.19 -6.82 30.26
CA ALA A 602 8.75 -5.97 31.35
C ALA A 602 7.45 -5.25 30.97
N LEU A 603 6.45 -5.39 31.83
CA LEU A 603 5.17 -4.70 31.76
C LEU A 603 5.15 -3.57 32.78
N TYR A 604 5.08 -2.33 32.31
CA TYR A 604 4.90 -1.16 33.16
C TYR A 604 3.39 -0.93 33.31
N THR A 605 2.89 -0.96 34.54
CA THR A 605 1.45 -1.04 34.84
C THR A 605 1.08 -0.20 36.06
N SER A 606 -0.20 0.10 36.26
CA SER A 606 -0.65 0.75 37.49
C SER A 606 -0.51 -0.18 38.71
N SER A 607 -0.65 0.34 39.94
CA SER A 607 -0.68 -0.52 41.13
C SER A 607 -1.88 -1.47 41.08
N GLY A 608 -1.63 -2.77 41.02
CA GLY A 608 -2.70 -3.78 40.89
C GLY A 608 -2.15 -5.20 41.01
N LYS A 609 -3.00 -6.20 40.78
CA LYS A 609 -2.58 -7.59 40.63
C LYS A 609 -2.96 -8.07 39.25
N TYR A 610 -2.00 -8.62 38.52
CA TYR A 610 -2.19 -8.98 37.12
C TYR A 610 -2.03 -10.48 36.89
N SER A 611 -2.91 -11.04 36.08
CA SER A 611 -2.87 -12.42 35.59
C SER A 611 -2.94 -12.39 34.08
N PHE A 612 -1.90 -12.90 33.41
CA PHE A 612 -1.79 -12.86 31.96
C PHE A 612 -0.90 -13.99 31.44
N VAL A 613 -1.04 -14.27 30.15
CA VAL A 613 -0.23 -15.22 29.39
C VAL A 613 0.57 -14.43 28.37
N ILE A 614 1.87 -14.68 28.28
CA ILE A 614 2.72 -14.21 27.19
C ILE A 614 2.78 -15.33 26.16
N GLU A 615 2.40 -15.03 24.94
CA GLU A 615 2.41 -15.94 23.80
C GLU A 615 3.35 -15.37 22.72
N GLY A 616 4.00 -16.24 21.96
CA GLY A 616 4.87 -15.86 20.85
C GLY A 616 4.44 -16.51 19.54
N ALA A 617 4.62 -15.81 18.43
CA ALA A 617 4.32 -16.28 17.09
C ALA A 617 5.29 -15.70 16.05
N ASP A 618 5.46 -16.42 14.94
CA ASP A 618 6.21 -15.94 13.77
C ASP A 618 5.31 -15.41 12.66
N ASP A 619 4.00 -15.58 12.81
CA ASP A 619 2.98 -15.01 11.93
C ASP A 619 1.83 -14.49 12.81
N LEU A 620 1.38 -13.26 12.58
CA LEU A 620 0.29 -12.65 13.33
C LEU A 620 -1.05 -13.37 13.12
N SER A 621 -1.24 -13.97 11.94
CA SER A 621 -2.41 -14.77 11.58
C SER A 621 -2.29 -16.23 12.03
N GLY A 622 -1.10 -16.64 12.49
CA GLY A 622 -0.75 -18.02 12.79
C GLY A 622 -1.08 -18.48 14.22
N SER A 623 -0.53 -19.65 14.55
CA SER A 623 -0.68 -20.25 15.88
C SER A 623 0.26 -19.60 16.89
N TRP A 624 -0.31 -19.21 18.03
CA TRP A 624 0.43 -18.60 19.14
C TRP A 624 0.86 -19.66 20.15
N LYS A 625 2.13 -19.62 20.58
CA LYS A 625 2.70 -20.55 21.56
C LYS A 625 2.84 -19.85 22.91
N THR A 626 2.32 -20.45 23.97
CA THR A 626 2.54 -19.94 25.33
C THR A 626 4.03 -19.98 25.69
N VAL A 627 4.58 -18.81 26.03
CA VAL A 627 5.99 -18.65 26.45
C VAL A 627 6.09 -18.54 27.96
N ALA A 628 5.18 -17.78 28.58
CA ALA A 628 5.13 -17.61 30.03
C ALA A 628 3.68 -17.41 30.50
N GLU A 629 3.41 -17.82 31.74
CA GLU A 629 2.13 -17.56 32.40
C GLU A 629 2.39 -16.90 33.76
N THR A 630 1.68 -15.80 34.02
CA THR A 630 1.79 -15.03 35.25
C THR A 630 0.43 -15.02 35.95
N LYS A 631 0.41 -15.30 37.26
CA LYS A 631 -0.82 -15.34 38.07
C LYS A 631 -0.70 -14.41 39.28
N ASN A 632 -1.64 -13.49 39.42
CA ASN A 632 -1.77 -12.58 40.55
C ASN A 632 -0.47 -11.84 40.90
N ALA A 633 0.33 -11.46 39.90
CA ALA A 633 1.57 -10.75 40.10
C ALA A 633 1.31 -9.30 40.52
N SER A 634 1.95 -8.88 41.61
CA SER A 634 1.99 -7.48 42.02
C SER A 634 3.22 -6.81 41.39
N PRO A 635 3.08 -5.64 40.75
CA PRO A 635 4.22 -4.91 40.22
C PRO A 635 5.16 -4.46 41.35
N LYS A 636 6.46 -4.41 41.05
CA LYS A 636 7.48 -3.82 41.92
C LYS A 636 7.73 -2.38 41.49
N LYS A 637 8.07 -1.51 42.45
CA LYS A 637 8.40 -0.12 42.14
C LYS A 637 9.82 -0.03 41.59
N GLU A 638 9.96 0.49 40.37
CA GLU A 638 11.24 0.81 39.73
C GLU A 638 11.25 2.30 39.35
N GLY A 639 11.99 3.11 40.10
CA GLY A 639 11.94 4.57 39.98
C GLY A 639 10.54 5.12 40.30
N VAL A 640 9.94 5.79 39.32
CA VAL A 640 8.57 6.34 39.41
C VAL A 640 7.49 5.37 38.91
N ALA A 641 7.86 4.26 38.29
CA ALA A 641 6.93 3.32 37.65
C ALA A 641 6.79 1.99 38.42
N ASN A 642 5.73 1.25 38.10
CA ASN A 642 5.39 -0.05 38.67
C ASN A 642 5.56 -1.11 37.58
N VAL A 643 6.41 -2.12 37.81
CA VAL A 643 6.88 -3.05 36.77
C VAL A 643 6.62 -4.51 37.15
N ILE A 644 6.15 -5.30 36.19
CA ILE A 644 6.14 -6.77 36.25
C ILE A 644 7.12 -7.29 35.20
N ALA A 645 8.25 -7.79 35.66
CA ALA A 645 9.25 -8.43 34.82
C ALA A 645 9.00 -9.94 34.75
N VAL A 646 8.90 -10.48 33.54
CA VAL A 646 8.65 -11.90 33.26
C VAL A 646 9.77 -12.44 32.40
N LYS A 647 10.35 -13.58 32.78
CA LYS A 647 11.37 -14.24 31.97
C LYS A 647 10.75 -14.91 30.75
N VAL A 648 11.27 -14.62 29.58
CA VAL A 648 10.71 -15.05 28.28
C VAL A 648 11.87 -15.55 27.43
N ASN A 649 12.49 -16.69 27.79
CA ASN A 649 13.61 -17.28 27.04
C ASN A 649 13.12 -17.91 25.72
N ALA A 650 12.69 -17.09 24.78
CA ALA A 650 12.15 -17.51 23.49
C ALA A 650 12.41 -16.47 22.41
N SER A 651 12.38 -16.91 21.15
CA SER A 651 12.66 -16.12 19.96
C SER A 651 11.46 -16.20 19.01
N PHE A 652 10.72 -15.10 18.91
CA PHE A 652 9.55 -14.95 18.04
C PHE A 652 9.53 -13.55 17.42
N ARG A 653 8.86 -13.41 16.27
CA ARG A 653 8.66 -12.10 15.61
C ARG A 653 7.59 -11.26 16.31
N TYR A 654 6.63 -11.90 16.96
CA TYR A 654 5.51 -11.25 17.61
C TYR A 654 5.28 -11.83 19.00
N TYR A 655 4.92 -10.96 19.94
CA TYR A 655 4.55 -11.36 21.29
C TYR A 655 3.19 -10.78 21.66
N ARG A 656 2.29 -11.63 22.16
CA ARG A 656 0.96 -11.25 22.62
C ARG A 656 0.82 -11.49 24.11
N ILE A 657 0.36 -10.48 24.83
CA ILE A 657 0.12 -10.51 26.26
C ILE A 657 -1.38 -10.53 26.48
N SER A 658 -1.91 -11.71 26.78
CA SER A 658 -3.34 -11.99 26.92
C SER A 658 -3.74 -12.02 28.40
N PHE A 659 -4.55 -11.06 28.86
CA PHE A 659 -4.97 -10.98 30.26
C PHE A 659 -6.09 -11.99 30.57
N LYS A 660 -6.05 -12.63 31.74
CA LYS A 660 -6.95 -13.74 32.12
C LYS A 660 -7.55 -13.52 33.51
N ASN A 661 -8.84 -13.82 33.65
CA ASN A 661 -9.56 -13.80 34.94
C ASN A 661 -9.47 -12.45 35.68
N MET A 662 -9.43 -11.35 34.93
CA MET A 662 -9.42 -9.99 35.45
C MET A 662 -10.61 -9.22 34.90
N SER A 663 -11.13 -8.24 35.65
CA SER A 663 -12.02 -7.28 35.03
C SER A 663 -11.20 -6.32 34.18
N ASN A 664 -11.70 -5.92 33.02
CA ASN A 664 -10.97 -5.02 32.13
C ASN A 664 -10.69 -3.67 32.78
N ALA A 665 -11.55 -3.28 33.73
CA ALA A 665 -11.38 -2.06 34.51
C ALA A 665 -10.11 -2.06 35.39
N ASP A 666 -9.56 -3.24 35.71
CA ASP A 666 -8.36 -3.44 36.53
C ASP A 666 -7.06 -3.39 35.72
N ILE A 667 -7.15 -3.36 34.38
CA ILE A 667 -5.99 -3.38 33.49
C ILE A 667 -5.63 -1.94 33.11
N MET A 668 -4.44 -1.49 33.52
CA MET A 668 -3.86 -0.21 33.08
C MET A 668 -2.37 -0.42 32.83
N VAL A 669 -1.96 -0.30 31.56
CA VAL A 669 -0.59 -0.55 31.09
C VAL A 669 -0.02 0.72 30.48
N TYR A 670 1.19 1.08 30.88
CA TYR A 670 1.91 2.27 30.42
C TYR A 670 2.86 1.94 29.25
N GLU A 671 3.57 0.83 29.35
CA GLU A 671 4.68 0.51 28.45
C GLU A 671 4.96 -1.00 28.46
N VAL A 672 5.41 -1.52 27.32
CA VAL A 672 5.94 -2.88 27.19
C VAL A 672 7.36 -2.81 26.64
N THR A 673 8.31 -3.39 27.35
CA THR A 673 9.71 -3.48 26.90
C THR A 673 10.23 -4.90 26.93
N ALA A 674 11.28 -5.16 26.16
CA ALA A 674 11.95 -6.45 26.14
C ALA A 674 13.47 -6.31 26.10
N ARG A 675 14.18 -7.25 26.75
CA ARG A 675 15.65 -7.28 26.83
C ARG A 675 16.23 -8.61 26.41
#